data_AF-A0AB36P1D7-F1
#
_entry.id   AF-A0AB36P1D7-F1
#
_cell.length_a   1.000
_cell.length_b   1.000
_cell.length_c   1.000
_cell.angle_alpha   90.00
_cell.angle_beta   90.00
_cell.angle_gamma   90.00
#
_symmetry.space_group_name_H-M   'P 1'
#
loop_
_entity.id
_entity.type
_entity.pdbx_description
1 polymer ?
#
loop_
_entity_poly.entity_id
_entity_poly.type
_entity_poly.pdbx_seq_one_letter_code
_entity_poly.pdbx_strand_id
1 'polypeptide(L)'
;MKTKLLLLLLLANFSFYAQTNLVPNGNFEIWSSSSQPDNWYRYFSGFVSQSTTAQNGSSSVNVSIVTGTFNYINSEYFPVTANKTYRVTLYHKILRGALSSVDLSLYHKPSTFKEEIIKKSDVTFSSTEWRKIEFDYTPTVSENIEVDIYANGSANSEVLIDNVSVVDVADIPLQYTLIPDIEFEKKLISLGIDSGATDGKVLTSKIQTVKSLTVDTRVVSDLTGIQDFTALETLSATGGNYYYPTAEADGLLKTLDVSKNTNLISLNCSINKLTSLDVSNNKKLTTLDCGENKIAVINITNNPNLQKLSLDNTLIDTIDISKHQALTTFTCSGTKVTSFDVSKNTGLSLLNVSNNKLTTLDVSKNTNLYALYCDSNSLTSIDVSKNLNLLQLNCFINPLTTLDLSNNILLDRVDFSDTEIANIDVTKNINLTSISCGTKKLTSIDVSKNLKLNYFNCNWGQIKTLDLSKNTNLNTVICQYTTTLSEINLKNGNNTKITTINLIGNPNLYCVQVDDVNYSTQNWTKKDLYFNYTSTACSAPSYTLIPDKEFEKRLIELGIDSGEPDGKVLTPRIAAVKSLKVEPTLVADLTGIEDFTALEVLECRNGCITSNGGGCGKITKLDVSKNTALTQLYCEGNQLTNLDLSKNTKLNNLNCSSNKLTSLDISNNTDLYYIDVSRNALTELNISNNKKLDQISCKSNKLKNLDVTNNKLALLACSNNELTSLNLTNQNNLVQLYVENNKLTELDTTNKPSLVYFNCSGNLLTNINITASTNLIDLNCSNNKLTSLDVTKNINLVILSCGTNTISGFDISKNLKLKELECTSLQLNELDVTFLPELKKLSAGDNNLSTIDLSKNLKLTEVNLFQNQLTEIDVTKNLLLSNLLVPKNKLTVLNTVNNLALEYVDFYNNQLTTFDISKNKKVRYVNCNNNKLTSLNLQNGIKELYINIDVPNYKNNPDLKCIQVTDAKYAKTNWSYYADPNVRFSEDCAGPLTLPANNFTVEAKGETCLGENNGQINITAKETYAYEAKINGKTLAFTNNALNYSNLTPGNYTIAITIPNEFFEQNFNVTINKAASAAGKSTVTSKNVQVEIIEGTAPFTVYVDGSEQFQTTDTNFNVNLEKGGLIEVATAKACEGTFSKKVSVLEVGGILSAYPNPTSGKFEVEIPTSKNEVKIELYNFGGQLVSTKVYNIENGKAQLNLENQPSGIYAAKIYFETPEYIKIIKK
;
A
#
# COMPACT_ATOMS: atom_id res chain seq x y z
N MET A 1 -28.24 -30.87 -11.85
CA MET A 1 -29.40 -31.63 -11.33
C MET A 1 -30.45 -32.02 -12.37
N LYS A 2 -30.19 -31.94 -13.69
CA LYS A 2 -31.19 -32.29 -14.73
C LYS A 2 -31.18 -33.75 -15.22
N THR A 3 -30.31 -34.61 -14.70
CA THR A 3 -30.22 -36.03 -15.13
C THR A 3 -30.65 -37.05 -14.08
N LYS A 4 -31.01 -36.62 -12.86
CA LYS A 4 -31.54 -37.53 -11.81
C LYS A 4 -33.07 -37.56 -11.71
N LEU A 5 -33.79 -36.62 -12.36
CA LEU A 5 -35.25 -36.58 -12.30
C LEU A 5 -35.92 -37.55 -13.28
N LEU A 6 -35.24 -37.90 -14.38
CA LEU A 6 -35.80 -38.79 -15.40
C LEU A 6 -35.78 -40.28 -14.99
N LEU A 7 -34.90 -40.66 -14.05
CA LEU A 7 -34.77 -42.05 -13.59
C LEU A 7 -35.72 -42.37 -12.42
N LEU A 8 -36.27 -41.36 -11.72
CA LEU A 8 -37.21 -41.56 -10.62
C LEU A 8 -38.68 -41.67 -11.08
N LEU A 9 -38.98 -41.24 -12.30
CA LEU A 9 -40.30 -41.39 -12.95
C LEU A 9 -40.55 -42.80 -13.52
N LEU A 10 -39.55 -43.69 -13.49
CA LEU A 10 -39.64 -45.06 -14.02
C LEU A 10 -40.00 -46.12 -12.96
N LEU A 11 -40.24 -45.73 -11.70
CA LEU A 11 -40.56 -46.66 -10.60
C LEU A 11 -41.88 -46.37 -9.86
N ALA A 12 -42.67 -45.39 -10.32
CA ALA A 12 -44.00 -45.17 -9.78
C ALA A 12 -44.99 -46.13 -10.44
N ASN A 13 -45.30 -47.23 -9.75
CA ASN A 13 -46.50 -48.04 -10.01
C ASN A 13 -47.73 -47.16 -9.77
N PHE A 14 -48.18 -46.43 -10.80
CA PHE A 14 -49.50 -45.83 -10.80
C PHE A 14 -50.52 -46.94 -10.96
N SER A 15 -51.06 -47.38 -9.83
CA SER A 15 -52.35 -48.07 -9.82
C SER A 15 -53.38 -47.01 -10.19
N PHE A 16 -53.70 -46.88 -11.47
CA PHE A 16 -54.86 -46.10 -11.89
C PHE A 16 -56.09 -46.87 -11.39
N TYR A 17 -56.58 -46.54 -10.20
CA TYR A 17 -57.97 -46.79 -9.89
C TYR A 17 -58.75 -45.93 -10.88
N ALA A 18 -59.36 -46.57 -11.87
CA ALA A 18 -60.27 -45.88 -12.77
C ALA A 18 -61.40 -45.32 -11.90
N GLN A 19 -61.43 -43.99 -11.76
CA GLN A 19 -62.49 -43.27 -11.07
C GLN A 19 -63.82 -43.75 -11.65
N THR A 20 -64.63 -44.42 -10.83
CA THR A 20 -65.89 -45.00 -11.32
C THR A 20 -66.94 -43.90 -11.28
N ASN A 21 -66.95 -43.04 -12.31
CA ASN A 21 -68.03 -42.09 -12.50
C ASN A 21 -69.26 -42.86 -12.95
N LEU A 22 -70.29 -42.90 -12.11
CA LEU A 22 -71.51 -43.66 -12.36
C LEU A 22 -72.37 -43.02 -13.46
N VAL A 23 -72.18 -41.73 -13.72
CA VAL A 23 -72.87 -40.97 -14.77
C VAL A 23 -71.87 -40.03 -15.44
N PRO A 24 -70.99 -40.52 -16.34
CA PRO A 24 -69.91 -39.71 -16.92
C PRO A 24 -70.43 -38.73 -17.97
N ASN A 25 -70.35 -37.43 -17.66
CA ASN A 25 -70.89 -36.34 -18.48
C ASN A 25 -72.37 -36.53 -18.88
N GLY A 26 -73.17 -37.22 -18.06
CA GLY A 26 -74.53 -37.59 -18.45
C GLY A 26 -74.61 -38.44 -19.73
N ASN A 27 -73.53 -39.05 -20.22
CA ASN A 27 -73.46 -39.68 -21.56
C ASN A 27 -73.86 -38.74 -22.72
N PHE A 28 -73.78 -37.43 -22.54
CA PHE A 28 -74.27 -36.45 -23.53
C PHE A 28 -73.49 -36.43 -24.86
N GLU A 29 -72.37 -37.17 -24.90
CA GLU A 29 -71.55 -37.42 -26.08
C GLU A 29 -72.16 -38.42 -27.07
N ILE A 30 -73.17 -39.19 -26.67
CA ILE A 30 -73.66 -40.35 -27.43
C ILE A 30 -75.20 -40.33 -27.57
N TRP A 31 -75.71 -40.28 -28.80
CA TRP A 31 -77.15 -40.28 -29.14
C TRP A 31 -77.43 -41.37 -30.18
N SER A 32 -77.99 -42.51 -29.79
CA SER A 32 -78.40 -43.57 -30.72
C SER A 32 -79.76 -43.29 -31.39
N SER A 33 -80.55 -42.35 -30.86
CA SER A 33 -81.80 -41.84 -31.43
C SER A 33 -81.73 -40.34 -31.70
N SER A 34 -82.46 -39.83 -32.69
CA SER A 34 -82.44 -38.40 -33.02
C SER A 34 -83.22 -37.51 -32.03
N SER A 35 -83.73 -38.05 -30.91
CA SER A 35 -84.64 -37.33 -30.01
C SER A 35 -84.18 -37.15 -28.56
N GLN A 36 -83.18 -37.88 -28.06
CA GLN A 36 -82.59 -37.73 -26.71
C GLN A 36 -81.24 -38.48 -26.57
N PRO A 37 -80.38 -38.14 -25.58
CA PRO A 37 -79.14 -38.88 -25.27
C PRO A 37 -79.40 -40.32 -24.83
N ASP A 38 -78.41 -41.20 -25.04
CA ASP A 38 -78.49 -42.60 -24.59
C ASP A 38 -78.58 -42.68 -23.06
N ASN A 39 -79.44 -43.58 -22.57
CA ASN A 39 -79.73 -43.79 -21.15
C ASN A 39 -80.32 -42.56 -20.43
N TRP A 40 -80.97 -41.66 -21.17
CA TRP A 40 -81.84 -40.62 -20.60
C TRP A 40 -83.23 -40.74 -21.18
N TYR A 41 -84.25 -40.45 -20.38
CA TYR A 41 -85.67 -40.51 -20.74
C TYR A 41 -86.35 -39.15 -20.58
N ARG A 42 -87.44 -38.96 -21.32
CA ARG A 42 -88.32 -37.77 -21.26
C ARG A 42 -89.78 -38.23 -21.23
N TYR A 43 -90.64 -37.54 -20.47
CA TYR A 43 -92.02 -37.99 -20.22
C TYR A 43 -93.12 -37.00 -20.66
N PHE A 44 -92.76 -35.83 -21.21
CA PHE A 44 -93.72 -34.81 -21.65
C PHE A 44 -93.31 -34.12 -22.97
N SER A 45 -94.20 -33.34 -23.59
CA SER A 45 -94.09 -32.74 -24.93
C SER A 45 -93.04 -31.61 -25.10
N GLY A 46 -91.94 -31.63 -24.33
CA GLY A 46 -90.80 -30.71 -24.46
C GLY A 46 -89.76 -31.18 -25.49
N PHE A 47 -88.89 -30.27 -25.95
CA PHE A 47 -87.85 -30.58 -26.95
C PHE A 47 -86.46 -30.57 -26.29
N VAL A 48 -85.65 -31.58 -26.59
CA VAL A 48 -84.23 -31.63 -26.21
C VAL A 48 -83.41 -31.85 -27.48
N SER A 49 -82.25 -31.21 -27.56
CA SER A 49 -81.34 -31.34 -28.70
C SER A 49 -79.88 -31.33 -28.25
N GLN A 50 -79.02 -31.99 -29.01
CA GLN A 50 -77.58 -31.94 -28.78
C GLN A 50 -77.02 -30.55 -29.09
N SER A 51 -76.04 -30.10 -28.32
CA SER A 51 -75.30 -28.86 -28.53
C SER A 51 -73.80 -29.14 -28.53
N THR A 52 -73.07 -28.54 -29.47
CA THR A 52 -71.60 -28.59 -29.49
C THR A 52 -70.95 -27.61 -28.51
N THR A 53 -71.74 -26.75 -27.86
CA THR A 53 -71.24 -25.88 -26.78
C THR A 53 -71.27 -26.67 -25.47
N ALA A 54 -70.11 -27.07 -24.98
CA ALA A 54 -69.96 -27.94 -23.79
C ALA A 54 -68.94 -27.35 -22.78
N GLN A 55 -69.16 -27.61 -21.50
CA GLN A 55 -68.25 -27.38 -20.37
C GLN A 55 -67.25 -28.53 -20.22
N ASN A 56 -67.66 -29.76 -20.52
CA ASN A 56 -66.82 -30.96 -20.45
C ASN A 56 -67.15 -31.89 -21.62
N GLY A 57 -66.14 -32.49 -22.24
CA GLY A 57 -66.35 -33.34 -23.43
C GLY A 57 -66.65 -32.56 -24.71
N SER A 58 -67.32 -33.19 -25.67
CA SER A 58 -67.59 -32.65 -27.01
C SER A 58 -69.04 -32.26 -27.25
N SER A 59 -69.96 -32.56 -26.32
CA SER A 59 -71.39 -32.27 -26.46
C SER A 59 -72.11 -32.10 -25.12
N SER A 60 -73.07 -31.20 -25.10
CA SER A 60 -74.01 -30.99 -23.99
C SER A 60 -75.46 -31.16 -24.45
N VAL A 61 -76.41 -31.16 -23.50
CA VAL A 61 -77.85 -31.20 -23.81
C VAL A 61 -78.47 -29.82 -23.70
N ASN A 62 -79.11 -29.36 -24.77
CA ASN A 62 -80.02 -28.21 -24.71
C ASN A 62 -81.41 -28.70 -24.32
N VAL A 63 -81.91 -28.22 -23.18
CA VAL A 63 -83.27 -28.47 -22.70
C VAL A 63 -84.13 -27.24 -23.00
N SER A 64 -85.11 -27.38 -23.90
CA SER A 64 -85.96 -26.27 -24.36
C SER A 64 -87.40 -26.42 -23.87
N ILE A 65 -87.94 -25.39 -23.21
CA ILE A 65 -89.34 -25.35 -22.75
C ILE A 65 -90.22 -24.83 -23.88
N VAL A 66 -90.86 -25.71 -24.66
CA VAL A 66 -91.65 -25.30 -25.84
C VAL A 66 -93.04 -24.78 -25.48
N THR A 67 -93.74 -25.47 -24.57
CA THR A 67 -95.03 -25.05 -23.99
C THR A 67 -95.08 -25.46 -22.51
N GLY A 68 -95.82 -24.73 -21.68
CA GLY A 68 -95.88 -24.98 -20.23
C GLY A 68 -94.83 -24.21 -19.42
N THR A 69 -94.52 -24.70 -18.21
CA THR A 69 -93.66 -24.01 -17.23
C THR A 69 -92.37 -24.75 -16.86
N PHE A 70 -92.10 -25.90 -17.47
CA PHE A 70 -90.86 -26.65 -17.25
C PHE A 70 -90.60 -27.66 -18.37
N ASN A 71 -89.35 -28.09 -18.51
CA ASN A 71 -88.96 -29.28 -19.25
C ASN A 71 -87.91 -30.03 -18.41
N TYR A 72 -87.88 -31.36 -18.48
CA TYR A 72 -86.96 -32.16 -17.68
C TYR A 72 -86.51 -33.41 -18.42
N ILE A 73 -85.34 -33.90 -18.00
CA ILE A 73 -84.78 -35.17 -18.42
C ILE A 73 -84.37 -35.96 -17.17
N ASN A 74 -84.52 -37.27 -17.21
CA ASN A 74 -84.06 -38.15 -16.15
C ASN A 74 -83.16 -39.25 -16.69
N SER A 75 -82.14 -39.64 -15.93
CA SER A 75 -81.21 -40.70 -16.31
C SER A 75 -81.87 -42.08 -16.18
N GLU A 76 -81.27 -43.09 -16.80
CA GLU A 76 -81.50 -44.48 -16.44
C GLU A 76 -81.03 -44.73 -15.00
N TYR A 77 -81.63 -45.74 -14.37
CA TYR A 77 -81.28 -46.18 -13.03
C TYR A 77 -79.85 -46.72 -12.98
N PHE A 78 -79.04 -46.21 -12.05
CA PHE A 78 -77.70 -46.71 -11.78
C PHE A 78 -77.53 -47.07 -10.29
N PRO A 79 -76.70 -48.08 -9.97
CA PRO A 79 -76.53 -48.57 -8.61
C PRO A 79 -75.70 -47.61 -7.76
N VAL A 80 -76.17 -47.37 -6.52
CA VAL A 80 -75.37 -46.78 -5.44
C VAL A 80 -75.28 -47.74 -4.27
N THR A 81 -74.15 -47.72 -3.58
CA THR A 81 -73.86 -48.63 -2.45
C THR A 81 -74.05 -47.93 -1.11
N ALA A 82 -74.70 -48.60 -0.15
CA ALA A 82 -74.93 -48.11 1.21
C ALA A 82 -73.65 -47.57 1.87
N ASN A 83 -73.78 -46.46 2.61
CA ASN A 83 -72.73 -45.78 3.39
C ASN A 83 -71.53 -45.25 2.58
N LYS A 84 -71.64 -45.23 1.25
CA LYS A 84 -70.62 -44.64 0.36
C LYS A 84 -71.07 -43.25 -0.08
N THR A 85 -70.24 -42.22 0.11
CA THR A 85 -70.63 -40.84 -0.23
C THR A 85 -70.29 -40.52 -1.67
N TYR A 86 -71.29 -40.12 -2.46
CA TYR A 86 -71.16 -39.71 -3.84
C TYR A 86 -71.29 -38.20 -3.96
N ARG A 87 -70.38 -37.56 -4.68
CA ARG A 87 -70.48 -36.18 -5.13
C ARG A 87 -71.25 -36.12 -6.43
N VAL A 88 -72.40 -35.45 -6.39
CA VAL A 88 -73.25 -35.22 -7.54
C VAL A 88 -73.03 -33.80 -8.03
N THR A 89 -72.68 -33.67 -9.30
CA THR A 89 -72.38 -32.38 -9.94
C THR A 89 -73.16 -32.24 -11.23
N LEU A 90 -73.56 -31.00 -11.53
CA LEU A 90 -74.07 -30.56 -12.82
C LEU A 90 -73.49 -29.17 -13.12
N TYR A 91 -73.16 -28.91 -14.38
CA TYR A 91 -72.94 -27.55 -14.89
C TYR A 91 -74.10 -27.15 -15.81
N HIS A 92 -74.58 -25.92 -15.67
CA HIS A 92 -75.61 -25.39 -16.56
C HIS A 92 -75.24 -24.00 -17.06
N LYS A 93 -75.72 -23.66 -18.26
CA LYS A 93 -75.52 -22.35 -18.89
C LYS A 93 -76.78 -21.94 -19.63
N ILE A 94 -77.32 -20.78 -19.27
CA ILE A 94 -78.56 -20.26 -19.85
C ILE A 94 -78.26 -19.70 -21.24
N LEU A 95 -79.02 -20.13 -22.25
CA LEU A 95 -78.89 -19.61 -23.61
C LEU A 95 -79.87 -18.45 -23.85
N ARG A 96 -81.15 -18.65 -23.51
CA ARG A 96 -82.19 -17.65 -23.69
C ARG A 96 -83.45 -17.95 -22.87
N GLY A 97 -84.33 -16.95 -22.78
CA GLY A 97 -85.59 -17.00 -22.05
C GLY A 97 -85.45 -16.75 -20.55
N ALA A 98 -86.56 -16.89 -19.81
CA ALA A 98 -86.62 -16.68 -18.38
C ALA A 98 -86.79 -18.03 -17.66
N LEU A 99 -85.69 -18.52 -17.08
CA LEU A 99 -85.70 -19.66 -16.17
C LEU A 99 -85.98 -19.19 -14.75
N SER A 100 -86.71 -19.99 -13.99
CA SER A 100 -87.00 -19.81 -12.57
C SER A 100 -86.22 -20.77 -11.68
N SER A 101 -85.74 -21.90 -12.23
CA SER A 101 -84.78 -22.82 -11.59
C SER A 101 -84.18 -23.80 -12.59
N VAL A 102 -82.91 -24.12 -12.37
CA VAL A 102 -82.33 -25.38 -12.82
C VAL A 102 -82.17 -26.24 -11.57
N ASP A 103 -82.86 -27.36 -11.53
CA ASP A 103 -82.87 -28.28 -10.42
C ASP A 103 -82.09 -29.54 -10.78
N LEU A 104 -81.21 -29.98 -9.88
CA LEU A 104 -80.57 -31.29 -9.92
C LEU A 104 -81.09 -32.11 -8.74
N SER A 105 -81.73 -33.23 -9.03
CA SER A 105 -82.40 -34.06 -8.02
C SER A 105 -82.04 -35.54 -8.19
N LEU A 106 -82.07 -36.30 -7.10
CA LEU A 106 -81.95 -37.76 -7.10
C LEU A 106 -83.27 -38.40 -6.69
N TYR A 107 -83.63 -39.52 -7.32
CA TYR A 107 -84.86 -40.27 -7.03
C TYR A 107 -84.59 -41.75 -6.80
N HIS A 108 -85.38 -42.39 -5.94
CA HIS A 108 -85.36 -43.84 -5.72
C HIS A 108 -85.94 -44.58 -6.95
N LYS A 109 -85.49 -45.82 -7.23
CA LYS A 109 -86.14 -46.68 -8.24
C LYS A 109 -87.58 -47.01 -7.81
N PRO A 110 -88.61 -46.60 -8.58
CA PRO A 110 -89.99 -46.76 -8.17
C PRO A 110 -90.43 -48.23 -8.24
N SER A 111 -91.22 -48.65 -7.25
CA SER A 111 -92.04 -49.87 -7.31
C SER A 111 -93.49 -49.59 -7.70
N THR A 112 -93.98 -48.35 -7.53
CA THR A 112 -95.30 -47.88 -8.03
C THR A 112 -95.37 -46.36 -8.30
N PHE A 113 -94.65 -45.50 -7.57
CA PHE A 113 -94.52 -44.04 -7.82
C PHE A 113 -93.08 -43.55 -7.50
N LYS A 114 -92.63 -42.46 -8.14
CA LYS A 114 -91.29 -41.84 -7.97
C LYS A 114 -91.20 -41.10 -6.62
N GLU A 115 -90.14 -41.30 -5.83
CA GLU A 115 -89.90 -40.61 -4.54
C GLU A 115 -88.54 -39.87 -4.56
N GLU A 116 -88.53 -38.57 -4.21
CA GLU A 116 -87.34 -37.69 -4.26
C GLU A 116 -86.44 -37.91 -3.04
N ILE A 117 -85.15 -38.16 -3.28
CA ILE A 117 -84.13 -38.34 -2.25
C ILE A 117 -83.60 -36.97 -1.80
N ILE A 118 -83.10 -36.19 -2.76
CA ILE A 118 -82.50 -34.89 -2.52
C ILE A 118 -82.62 -34.05 -3.79
N LYS A 119 -82.87 -32.76 -3.61
CA LYS A 119 -82.96 -31.76 -4.68
C LYS A 119 -82.13 -30.54 -4.33
N LYS A 120 -81.38 -30.05 -5.31
CA LYS A 120 -80.65 -28.78 -5.23
C LYS A 120 -80.97 -27.90 -6.44
N SER A 121 -81.40 -26.68 -6.15
CA SER A 121 -81.82 -25.70 -7.16
C SER A 121 -80.82 -24.55 -7.26
N ASP A 122 -80.48 -24.12 -8.48
CA ASP A 122 -79.89 -22.80 -8.72
C ASP A 122 -80.99 -21.84 -9.18
N VAL A 123 -81.19 -20.77 -8.39
CA VAL A 123 -82.23 -19.76 -8.60
C VAL A 123 -81.70 -18.42 -9.17
N THR A 124 -80.47 -18.41 -9.70
CA THR A 124 -79.81 -17.17 -10.12
C THR A 124 -79.62 -17.11 -11.65
N PHE A 125 -80.39 -16.26 -12.35
CA PHE A 125 -80.55 -16.33 -13.82
C PHE A 125 -79.99 -15.15 -14.62
N SER A 126 -78.99 -14.45 -14.08
CA SER A 126 -78.38 -13.29 -14.74
C SER A 126 -77.08 -13.59 -15.50
N SER A 127 -76.63 -14.85 -15.56
CA SER A 127 -75.32 -15.23 -16.09
C SER A 127 -75.42 -16.10 -17.34
N THR A 128 -74.70 -15.71 -18.39
CA THR A 128 -74.41 -16.53 -19.58
C THR A 128 -73.16 -17.40 -19.40
N GLU A 129 -72.53 -17.41 -18.24
CA GLU A 129 -71.39 -18.28 -17.91
C GLU A 129 -71.88 -19.63 -17.36
N TRP A 130 -71.03 -20.66 -17.45
CA TRP A 130 -71.31 -21.97 -16.86
C TRP A 130 -71.35 -21.87 -15.33
N ARG A 131 -72.38 -22.47 -14.73
CA ARG A 131 -72.62 -22.45 -13.30
C ARG A 131 -72.74 -23.87 -12.78
N LYS A 132 -72.18 -24.14 -11.60
CA LYS A 132 -72.10 -25.46 -10.99
C LYS A 132 -73.17 -25.63 -9.92
N ILE A 133 -73.90 -26.73 -9.97
CA ILE A 133 -74.67 -27.27 -8.85
C ILE A 133 -73.92 -28.51 -8.36
N GLU A 134 -73.62 -28.57 -7.06
CA GLU A 134 -72.90 -29.70 -6.46
C GLU A 134 -73.42 -29.98 -5.05
N PHE A 135 -73.57 -31.25 -4.72
CA PHE A 135 -73.85 -31.73 -3.37
C PHE A 135 -73.34 -33.16 -3.17
N ASP A 136 -73.15 -33.54 -1.91
CA ASP A 136 -72.76 -34.90 -1.54
C ASP A 136 -74.01 -35.69 -1.08
N TYR A 137 -74.10 -36.95 -1.48
CA TYR A 137 -75.17 -37.88 -1.13
C TYR A 137 -74.58 -39.19 -0.60
N THR A 138 -75.02 -39.62 0.58
CA THR A 138 -74.65 -40.92 1.17
C THR A 138 -75.92 -41.76 1.33
N PRO A 139 -76.14 -42.80 0.50
CA PRO A 139 -77.31 -43.65 0.62
C PRO A 139 -77.20 -44.51 1.87
N THR A 140 -78.31 -44.70 2.59
CA THR A 140 -78.35 -45.54 3.80
C THR A 140 -78.52 -47.03 3.46
N VAL A 141 -79.01 -47.35 2.25
CA VAL A 141 -79.17 -48.71 1.71
C VAL A 141 -78.61 -48.78 0.30
N SER A 142 -78.19 -49.97 -0.15
CA SER A 142 -77.75 -50.17 -1.54
C SER A 142 -78.97 -50.31 -2.44
N GLU A 143 -79.09 -49.44 -3.42
CA GLU A 143 -80.26 -49.35 -4.31
C GLU A 143 -79.87 -48.77 -5.66
N ASN A 144 -80.75 -48.87 -6.64
CA ASN A 144 -80.59 -48.10 -7.88
C ASN A 144 -81.34 -46.78 -7.75
N ILE A 145 -80.69 -45.69 -8.14
CA ILE A 145 -81.27 -44.35 -8.16
C ILE A 145 -81.15 -43.75 -9.56
N GLU A 146 -81.82 -42.64 -9.79
CA GLU A 146 -81.70 -41.86 -11.03
C GLU A 146 -81.45 -40.39 -10.73
N VAL A 147 -80.90 -39.68 -11.71
CA VAL A 147 -80.71 -38.23 -11.69
C VAL A 147 -81.80 -37.58 -12.52
N ASP A 148 -82.56 -36.67 -11.92
CA ASP A 148 -83.55 -35.84 -12.60
C ASP A 148 -83.05 -34.40 -12.68
N ILE A 149 -83.14 -33.82 -13.88
CA ILE A 149 -82.76 -32.43 -14.14
C ILE A 149 -83.97 -31.68 -14.66
N TYR A 150 -84.48 -30.74 -13.87
CA TYR A 150 -85.59 -29.88 -14.27
C TYR A 150 -85.08 -28.49 -14.66
N ALA A 151 -85.45 -28.05 -15.85
CA ALA A 151 -85.40 -26.66 -16.25
C ALA A 151 -86.80 -26.07 -16.09
N ASN A 152 -87.02 -25.28 -15.04
CA ASN A 152 -88.28 -24.60 -14.80
C ASN A 152 -88.19 -23.15 -15.30
N GLY A 153 -89.24 -22.64 -15.91
CA GLY A 153 -89.26 -21.31 -16.50
C GLY A 153 -90.50 -21.06 -17.35
N SER A 154 -90.49 -20.00 -18.15
CA SER A 154 -91.55 -19.76 -19.14
C SER A 154 -91.31 -20.53 -20.44
N ALA A 155 -92.33 -20.63 -21.30
CA ALA A 155 -92.17 -21.10 -22.68
C ALA A 155 -91.10 -20.26 -23.44
N ASN A 156 -90.40 -20.90 -24.37
CA ASN A 156 -89.23 -20.43 -25.13
C ASN A 156 -87.92 -20.26 -24.34
N SER A 157 -87.80 -20.79 -23.12
CA SER A 157 -86.55 -20.83 -22.37
C SER A 157 -85.66 -22.02 -22.76
N GLU A 158 -84.35 -21.78 -22.84
CA GLU A 158 -83.33 -22.77 -23.21
C GLU A 158 -82.11 -22.72 -22.30
N VAL A 159 -81.68 -23.90 -21.85
CA VAL A 159 -80.50 -24.07 -21.00
C VAL A 159 -79.66 -25.24 -21.50
N LEU A 160 -78.35 -25.05 -21.53
CA LEU A 160 -77.39 -26.11 -21.72
C LEU A 160 -77.10 -26.78 -20.38
N ILE A 161 -77.14 -28.10 -20.36
CA ILE A 161 -76.89 -28.98 -19.23
C ILE A 161 -75.69 -29.84 -19.61
N ASP A 162 -74.65 -29.82 -18.78
CA ASP A 162 -73.40 -30.52 -19.07
C ASP A 162 -72.63 -30.91 -17.80
N ASN A 163 -71.67 -31.82 -17.93
CA ASN A 163 -70.85 -32.36 -16.84
C ASN A 163 -71.69 -32.86 -15.65
N VAL A 164 -72.81 -33.50 -15.97
CA VAL A 164 -73.55 -34.30 -15.00
C VAL A 164 -72.64 -35.45 -14.58
N SER A 165 -72.37 -35.56 -13.29
CA SER A 165 -71.36 -36.47 -12.77
C SER A 165 -71.76 -36.96 -11.39
N VAL A 166 -71.62 -38.27 -11.17
CA VAL A 166 -71.85 -38.91 -9.87
C VAL A 166 -70.62 -39.74 -9.54
N VAL A 167 -69.77 -39.22 -8.66
CA VAL A 167 -68.48 -39.81 -8.34
C VAL A 167 -68.43 -40.13 -6.86
N ASP A 168 -67.89 -41.29 -6.49
CA ASP A 168 -67.45 -41.52 -5.12
C ASP A 168 -66.48 -40.42 -4.63
N VAL A 169 -66.78 -39.79 -3.50
CA VAL A 169 -65.91 -38.77 -2.89
C VAL A 169 -64.54 -39.35 -2.54
N ALA A 170 -64.45 -40.64 -2.20
CA ALA A 170 -63.18 -41.29 -1.90
C ALA A 170 -62.22 -41.38 -3.10
N ASP A 171 -62.73 -41.22 -4.33
CA ASP A 171 -61.95 -41.24 -5.57
C ASP A 171 -61.46 -39.84 -6.01
N ILE A 172 -61.73 -38.78 -5.22
CA ILE A 172 -61.29 -37.40 -5.53
C ILE A 172 -59.86 -37.16 -4.99
N PRO A 173 -58.88 -36.74 -5.81
CA PRO A 173 -57.51 -36.53 -5.35
C PRO A 173 -57.39 -35.44 -4.26
N LEU A 174 -56.65 -35.74 -3.19
CA LEU A 174 -56.34 -34.81 -2.11
C LEU A 174 -55.44 -33.65 -2.60
N GLN A 175 -55.74 -32.41 -2.18
CA GLN A 175 -54.94 -31.21 -2.51
C GLN A 175 -53.94 -30.86 -1.40
N TYR A 176 -52.71 -30.54 -1.81
CA TYR A 176 -51.61 -30.24 -0.89
C TYR A 176 -50.96 -28.89 -1.21
N THR A 177 -50.57 -28.16 -0.17
CA THR A 177 -49.74 -26.95 -0.23
C THR A 177 -48.29 -27.34 -0.06
N LEU A 178 -47.40 -26.80 -0.90
CA LEU A 178 -45.96 -27.05 -0.82
C LEU A 178 -45.34 -26.35 0.39
N ILE A 179 -44.52 -27.09 1.15
CA ILE A 179 -43.74 -26.63 2.30
C ILE A 179 -42.27 -27.03 2.06
N PRO A 180 -41.49 -26.24 1.29
CA PRO A 180 -40.15 -26.63 0.86
C PRO A 180 -39.12 -26.73 1.99
N ASP A 181 -39.32 -25.99 3.08
CA ASP A 181 -38.45 -26.02 4.25
C ASP A 181 -38.84 -27.16 5.19
N ILE A 182 -37.94 -28.13 5.34
CA ILE A 182 -38.17 -29.34 6.13
C ILE A 182 -38.38 -29.03 7.62
N GLU A 183 -37.76 -27.98 8.16
CA GLU A 183 -37.94 -27.59 9.55
C GLU A 183 -39.28 -26.88 9.75
N PHE A 184 -39.76 -26.16 8.73
CA PHE A 184 -41.12 -25.61 8.74
C PHE A 184 -42.17 -26.73 8.74
N GLU A 185 -42.00 -27.75 7.90
CA GLU A 185 -42.89 -28.91 7.87
C GLU A 185 -42.89 -29.68 9.19
N LYS A 186 -41.70 -29.94 9.77
CA LYS A 186 -41.58 -30.54 11.12
C LYS A 186 -42.33 -29.72 12.16
N LYS A 187 -42.31 -28.39 12.07
CA LYS A 187 -43.07 -27.53 12.97
C LYS A 187 -44.58 -27.78 12.80
N LEU A 188 -45.09 -27.86 11.57
CA LEU A 188 -46.50 -28.16 11.32
C LEU A 188 -46.91 -29.56 11.83
N ILE A 189 -46.04 -30.56 11.66
CA ILE A 189 -46.23 -31.91 12.22
C ILE A 189 -46.27 -31.86 13.76
N SER A 190 -45.34 -31.14 14.39
CA SER A 190 -45.29 -31.02 15.86
C SER A 190 -46.53 -30.32 16.45
N LEU A 191 -47.19 -29.47 15.66
CA LEU A 191 -48.42 -28.78 16.02
C LEU A 191 -49.68 -29.62 15.73
N GLY A 192 -49.54 -30.81 15.13
CA GLY A 192 -50.66 -31.66 14.71
C GLY A 192 -51.45 -31.11 13.52
N ILE A 193 -50.90 -30.12 12.82
CA ILE A 193 -51.49 -29.55 11.60
C ILE A 193 -51.22 -30.48 10.41
N ASP A 194 -50.05 -31.10 10.40
CA ASP A 194 -49.63 -32.09 9.41
C ASP A 194 -49.31 -33.44 10.07
N SER A 195 -49.17 -34.50 9.28
CA SER A 195 -48.95 -35.86 9.78
C SER A 195 -48.11 -36.69 8.82
N GLY A 196 -47.20 -37.50 9.34
CA GLY A 196 -46.37 -38.42 8.54
C GLY A 196 -44.88 -38.07 8.60
N ALA A 197 -44.11 -38.60 7.64
CA ALA A 197 -42.73 -38.16 7.42
C ALA A 197 -42.75 -36.83 6.67
N THR A 198 -41.69 -36.04 6.83
CA THR A 198 -41.50 -34.79 6.08
C THR A 198 -41.40 -35.09 4.58
N ASP A 199 -42.44 -34.77 3.82
CA ASP A 199 -42.57 -35.03 2.39
C ASP A 199 -42.66 -33.72 1.55
N GLY A 200 -42.45 -32.57 2.20
CA GLY A 200 -42.37 -31.25 1.61
C GLY A 200 -43.72 -30.64 1.29
N LYS A 201 -44.82 -31.12 1.90
CA LYS A 201 -46.17 -30.65 1.62
C LYS A 201 -47.12 -30.91 2.78
N VAL A 202 -48.17 -30.10 2.89
CA VAL A 202 -49.23 -30.27 3.89
C VAL A 202 -50.60 -30.28 3.22
N LEU A 203 -51.55 -31.05 3.75
CA LEU A 203 -52.91 -31.06 3.21
C LEU A 203 -53.54 -29.67 3.33
N THR A 204 -53.91 -29.04 2.21
CA THR A 204 -54.33 -27.62 2.19
C THR A 204 -55.55 -27.37 3.08
N SER A 205 -56.47 -28.33 3.18
CA SER A 205 -57.65 -28.19 4.06
C SER A 205 -57.32 -28.12 5.56
N LYS A 206 -56.15 -28.63 5.99
CA LYS A 206 -55.72 -28.59 7.41
C LYS A 206 -55.16 -27.23 7.83
N ILE A 207 -54.56 -26.48 6.90
CA ILE A 207 -53.96 -25.17 7.18
C ILE A 207 -54.97 -24.02 7.04
N GLN A 208 -56.06 -24.21 6.28
CA GLN A 208 -57.07 -23.17 6.03
C GLN A 208 -57.82 -22.68 7.27
N THR A 209 -57.85 -23.45 8.36
CA THR A 209 -58.52 -23.07 9.61
C THR A 209 -57.58 -22.53 10.69
N VAL A 210 -56.27 -22.50 10.44
CA VAL A 210 -55.25 -22.10 11.42
C VAL A 210 -55.24 -20.59 11.57
N LYS A 211 -55.50 -20.10 12.79
CA LYS A 211 -55.57 -18.66 13.12
C LYS A 211 -54.30 -18.07 13.71
N SER A 212 -53.46 -18.90 14.34
CA SER A 212 -52.22 -18.45 14.96
C SER A 212 -51.10 -19.44 14.68
N LEU A 213 -49.93 -18.92 14.33
CA LEU A 213 -48.76 -19.72 14.07
C LEU A 213 -47.51 -19.05 14.63
N THR A 214 -46.72 -19.84 15.36
CA THR A 214 -45.40 -19.44 15.84
C THR A 214 -44.34 -20.35 15.23
N VAL A 215 -43.33 -19.76 14.61
CA VAL A 215 -42.22 -20.42 13.93
C VAL A 215 -40.90 -19.92 14.50
N ASP A 216 -40.00 -20.84 14.83
CA ASP A 216 -38.64 -20.52 15.25
C ASP A 216 -37.75 -20.39 14.01
N THR A 217 -37.41 -19.16 13.65
CA THR A 217 -36.64 -18.91 12.43
C THR A 217 -35.15 -19.12 12.59
N ARG A 218 -34.67 -19.54 13.77
CA ARG A 218 -33.28 -20.02 13.93
C ARG A 218 -33.03 -21.31 13.15
N VAL A 219 -34.09 -22.09 12.92
CA VAL A 219 -34.04 -23.35 12.15
C VAL A 219 -34.85 -23.28 10.86
N VAL A 220 -35.94 -22.50 10.84
CA VAL A 220 -36.74 -22.31 9.63
C VAL A 220 -36.20 -21.14 8.80
N SER A 221 -35.84 -21.43 7.56
CA SER A 221 -35.21 -20.48 6.64
C SER A 221 -36.12 -20.01 5.50
N ASP A 222 -37.18 -20.76 5.20
CA ASP A 222 -38.16 -20.44 4.16
C ASP A 222 -39.59 -20.77 4.66
N LEU A 223 -40.49 -19.78 4.56
CA LEU A 223 -41.90 -19.89 4.93
C LEU A 223 -42.83 -20.02 3.72
N THR A 224 -42.30 -20.41 2.55
CA THR A 224 -43.13 -20.72 1.37
C THR A 224 -44.24 -21.70 1.74
N GLY A 225 -45.47 -21.36 1.36
CA GLY A 225 -46.70 -22.06 1.72
C GLY A 225 -47.53 -21.32 2.79
N ILE A 226 -46.95 -20.39 3.54
CA ILE A 226 -47.67 -19.56 4.53
C ILE A 226 -48.83 -18.77 3.90
N GLN A 227 -48.74 -18.46 2.60
CA GLN A 227 -49.77 -17.75 1.84
C GLN A 227 -51.11 -18.50 1.80
N ASP A 228 -51.11 -19.83 1.95
CA ASP A 228 -52.33 -20.64 1.90
C ASP A 228 -53.01 -20.77 3.29
N PHE A 229 -52.42 -20.22 4.35
CA PHE A 229 -53.03 -20.08 5.68
C PHE A 229 -53.99 -18.87 5.71
N THR A 230 -55.10 -18.98 4.97
CA THR A 230 -56.01 -17.85 4.70
C THR A 230 -56.78 -17.35 5.93
N ALA A 231 -56.92 -18.16 6.98
CA ALA A 231 -57.52 -17.77 8.26
C ALA A 231 -56.54 -17.16 9.27
N LEU A 232 -55.26 -17.00 8.92
CA LEU A 232 -54.22 -16.57 9.86
C LEU A 232 -54.44 -15.12 10.35
N GLU A 233 -54.57 -14.96 11.66
CA GLU A 233 -54.74 -13.69 12.37
C GLU A 233 -53.45 -13.27 13.10
N THR A 234 -52.62 -14.22 13.54
CA THR A 234 -51.34 -13.96 14.21
C THR A 234 -50.23 -14.81 13.64
N LEU A 235 -49.13 -14.17 13.22
CA LEU A 235 -47.90 -14.83 12.80
C LEU A 235 -46.73 -14.29 13.64
N SER A 236 -46.02 -15.20 14.31
CA SER A 236 -44.75 -14.91 14.97
C SER A 236 -43.67 -15.79 14.37
N ALA A 237 -42.73 -15.18 13.66
CA ALA A 237 -41.62 -15.81 12.97
C ALA A 237 -40.32 -15.08 13.33
N THR A 238 -39.90 -15.22 14.59
CA THR A 238 -38.76 -14.48 15.16
C THR A 238 -37.52 -15.35 15.31
N GLY A 239 -36.34 -14.76 15.10
CA GLY A 239 -35.07 -15.38 15.45
C GLY A 239 -34.64 -15.02 16.88
N GLY A 240 -33.98 -15.93 17.58
CA GLY A 240 -33.23 -15.57 18.80
C GLY A 240 -34.02 -15.04 20.00
N ASN A 241 -33.28 -14.49 20.96
CA ASN A 241 -33.78 -13.81 22.16
C ASN A 241 -33.04 -12.47 22.30
N TYR A 242 -33.80 -11.39 22.48
CA TYR A 242 -33.37 -9.99 22.59
C TYR A 242 -32.20 -9.74 23.57
N TYR A 243 -32.04 -10.58 24.60
CA TYR A 243 -31.09 -10.35 25.69
C TYR A 243 -29.65 -10.84 25.44
N TYR A 244 -29.39 -11.65 24.40
CA TYR A 244 -28.06 -12.24 24.16
C TYR A 244 -27.72 -12.32 22.66
N PRO A 245 -27.16 -11.24 22.07
CA PRO A 245 -26.74 -11.25 20.67
C PRO A 245 -25.44 -12.05 20.56
N THR A 246 -25.56 -13.34 20.28
CA THR A 246 -24.45 -14.14 19.75
C THR A 246 -24.73 -14.37 18.28
N ALA A 247 -23.72 -14.23 17.41
CA ALA A 247 -23.85 -14.39 15.96
C ALA A 247 -24.39 -15.79 15.53
N GLU A 248 -24.50 -16.73 16.46
CA GLU A 248 -25.01 -18.09 16.28
C GLU A 248 -26.52 -18.23 16.57
N ALA A 249 -27.24 -17.14 16.90
CA ALA A 249 -28.65 -17.17 17.32
C ALA A 249 -29.64 -16.38 16.42
N ASP A 250 -29.20 -15.82 15.29
CA ASP A 250 -30.04 -14.99 14.40
C ASP A 250 -31.02 -15.82 13.55
N GLY A 251 -32.19 -15.26 13.24
CA GLY A 251 -33.17 -15.86 12.34
C GLY A 251 -32.68 -15.96 10.90
N LEU A 252 -33.18 -16.97 10.17
CA LEU A 252 -32.71 -17.35 8.84
C LEU A 252 -33.57 -16.81 7.70
N LEU A 253 -34.75 -16.25 7.98
CA LEU A 253 -35.66 -15.79 6.93
C LEU A 253 -35.06 -14.64 6.13
N LYS A 254 -34.99 -14.81 4.80
CA LYS A 254 -34.55 -13.77 3.86
C LYS A 254 -35.72 -13.06 3.17
N THR A 255 -36.84 -13.76 3.03
CA THR A 255 -38.06 -13.28 2.40
C THR A 255 -39.25 -13.76 3.21
N LEU A 256 -40.31 -12.95 3.24
CA LEU A 256 -41.59 -13.30 3.83
C LEU A 256 -42.69 -12.71 2.97
N ASP A 257 -43.58 -13.58 2.48
CA ASP A 257 -44.75 -13.18 1.69
C ASP A 257 -46.01 -13.50 2.47
N VAL A 258 -46.66 -12.45 2.96
CA VAL A 258 -47.92 -12.49 3.72
C VAL A 258 -49.09 -11.92 2.91
N SER A 259 -48.93 -11.79 1.59
CA SER A 259 -49.87 -11.06 0.71
C SER A 259 -51.28 -11.65 0.69
N LYS A 260 -51.42 -12.97 0.92
CA LYS A 260 -52.71 -13.67 0.99
C LYS A 260 -53.28 -13.81 2.42
N ASN A 261 -52.50 -13.52 3.45
CA ASN A 261 -52.93 -13.58 4.85
C ASN A 261 -53.68 -12.30 5.27
N THR A 262 -54.77 -11.99 4.55
CA THR A 262 -55.52 -10.72 4.69
C THR A 262 -56.21 -10.55 6.04
N ASN A 263 -56.27 -11.61 6.85
CA ASN A 263 -56.82 -11.60 8.21
C ASN A 263 -55.80 -11.25 9.30
N LEU A 264 -54.51 -11.04 8.97
CA LEU A 264 -53.46 -10.74 9.96
C LEU A 264 -53.76 -9.46 10.76
N ILE A 265 -53.73 -9.63 12.09
CA ILE A 265 -53.87 -8.59 13.12
C ILE A 265 -52.51 -8.31 13.77
N SER A 266 -51.70 -9.36 13.96
CA SER A 266 -50.36 -9.25 14.55
C SER A 266 -49.33 -9.99 13.71
N LEU A 267 -48.30 -9.27 13.29
CA LEU A 267 -47.15 -9.83 12.59
C LEU A 267 -45.88 -9.49 13.38
N ASN A 268 -45.18 -10.51 13.85
CA ASN A 268 -43.82 -10.39 14.34
C ASN A 268 -42.89 -11.22 13.45
N CYS A 269 -41.99 -10.56 12.73
CA CYS A 269 -40.93 -11.19 11.94
C CYS A 269 -39.55 -10.62 12.28
N SER A 270 -39.36 -10.14 13.52
CA SER A 270 -38.11 -9.53 13.96
C SER A 270 -36.97 -10.54 14.11
N ILE A 271 -35.73 -10.04 14.10
CA ILE A 271 -34.49 -10.82 14.23
C ILE A 271 -34.38 -11.84 13.10
N ASN A 272 -34.33 -11.35 11.87
CA ASN A 272 -34.20 -12.14 10.65
C ASN A 272 -33.29 -11.42 9.65
N LYS A 273 -33.29 -11.87 8.40
CA LYS A 273 -32.46 -11.36 7.31
C LYS A 273 -33.31 -10.73 6.21
N LEU A 274 -34.52 -10.27 6.52
CA LEU A 274 -35.43 -9.67 5.55
C LEU A 274 -34.85 -8.36 5.02
N THR A 275 -34.80 -8.22 3.70
CA THR A 275 -34.39 -6.96 3.04
C THR A 275 -35.58 -6.09 2.64
N SER A 276 -36.77 -6.69 2.56
CA SER A 276 -38.04 -6.03 2.25
C SER A 276 -39.17 -6.79 2.93
N LEU A 277 -40.27 -6.08 3.17
CA LEU A 277 -41.51 -6.63 3.69
C LEU A 277 -42.68 -5.86 3.09
N ASP A 278 -43.61 -6.57 2.44
CA ASP A 278 -44.85 -6.00 1.93
C ASP A 278 -46.02 -6.43 2.82
N VAL A 279 -46.64 -5.44 3.48
CA VAL A 279 -47.81 -5.61 4.35
C VAL A 279 -49.05 -4.90 3.80
N SER A 280 -49.03 -4.49 2.52
CA SER A 280 -50.08 -3.66 1.91
C SER A 280 -51.47 -4.30 1.90
N ASN A 281 -51.54 -5.64 1.86
CA ASN A 281 -52.79 -6.40 1.90
C ASN A 281 -53.29 -6.71 3.33
N ASN A 282 -52.45 -6.52 4.35
CA ASN A 282 -52.76 -6.88 5.74
C ASN A 282 -53.40 -5.70 6.49
N LYS A 283 -54.55 -5.23 6.00
CA LYS A 283 -55.24 -4.01 6.46
C LYS A 283 -55.73 -4.06 7.92
N LYS A 284 -55.80 -5.26 8.50
CA LYS A 284 -56.24 -5.50 9.89
C LYS A 284 -55.09 -5.41 10.91
N LEU A 285 -53.84 -5.20 10.47
CA LEU A 285 -52.69 -5.13 11.38
C LEU A 285 -52.86 -4.02 12.42
N THR A 286 -52.76 -4.41 13.69
CA THR A 286 -52.65 -3.53 14.86
C THR A 286 -51.26 -3.58 15.49
N THR A 287 -50.52 -4.67 15.27
CA THR A 287 -49.15 -4.85 15.74
C THR A 287 -48.25 -5.32 14.60
N LEU A 288 -47.18 -4.57 14.37
CA LEU A 288 -46.11 -4.94 13.43
C LEU A 288 -44.76 -4.79 14.11
N ASP A 289 -44.04 -5.91 14.25
CA ASP A 289 -42.64 -5.93 14.65
C ASP A 289 -41.81 -6.57 13.54
N CYS A 290 -40.99 -5.76 12.90
CA CYS A 290 -40.03 -6.21 11.89
C CYS A 290 -38.63 -5.68 12.18
N GLY A 291 -38.33 -5.38 13.45
CA GLY A 291 -36.99 -4.96 13.89
C GLY A 291 -35.92 -6.04 13.64
N GLU A 292 -34.64 -5.67 13.80
CA GLU A 292 -33.49 -6.56 13.65
C GLU A 292 -33.50 -7.29 12.29
N ASN A 293 -33.74 -6.51 11.23
CA ASN A 293 -33.79 -6.95 9.84
C ASN A 293 -33.01 -5.97 8.97
N LYS A 294 -32.81 -6.31 7.69
CA LYS A 294 -32.11 -5.48 6.71
C LYS A 294 -33.06 -4.62 5.86
N ILE A 295 -34.22 -4.27 6.40
CA ILE A 295 -35.25 -3.50 5.69
C ILE A 295 -34.80 -2.04 5.60
N ALA A 296 -34.66 -1.53 4.37
CA ALA A 296 -34.28 -0.13 4.13
C ALA A 296 -35.49 0.80 3.92
N VAL A 297 -36.60 0.26 3.43
CA VAL A 297 -37.85 1.00 3.18
C VAL A 297 -39.01 0.08 3.52
N ILE A 298 -40.01 0.60 4.22
CA ILE A 298 -41.26 -0.10 4.51
C ILE A 298 -42.45 0.82 4.21
N ASN A 299 -43.45 0.28 3.50
CA ASN A 299 -44.68 1.01 3.23
C ASN A 299 -45.82 0.49 4.12
N ILE A 300 -46.18 1.29 5.12
CA ILE A 300 -47.25 0.98 6.09
C ILE A 300 -48.52 1.82 5.88
N THR A 301 -48.64 2.52 4.75
CA THR A 301 -49.78 3.44 4.50
C THR A 301 -51.14 2.74 4.42
N ASN A 302 -51.16 1.45 4.09
CA ASN A 302 -52.38 0.62 4.03
C ASN A 302 -52.71 -0.11 5.35
N ASN A 303 -52.01 0.21 6.44
CA ASN A 303 -52.20 -0.40 7.76
C ASN A 303 -52.65 0.66 8.80
N PRO A 304 -53.83 1.28 8.63
CA PRO A 304 -54.25 2.45 9.42
C PRO A 304 -54.54 2.14 10.89
N ASN A 305 -54.68 0.86 11.25
CA ASN A 305 -55.06 0.41 12.59
C ASN A 305 -53.86 0.11 13.51
N LEU A 306 -52.63 0.40 13.06
CA LEU A 306 -51.42 0.14 13.87
C LEU A 306 -51.47 0.90 15.20
N GLN A 307 -51.33 0.14 16.28
CA GLN A 307 -51.20 0.61 17.66
C GLN A 307 -49.77 0.41 18.18
N LYS A 308 -49.09 -0.62 17.68
CA LYS A 308 -47.69 -0.93 18.00
C LYS A 308 -46.89 -1.13 16.72
N LEU A 309 -45.79 -0.38 16.61
CA LEU A 309 -44.86 -0.47 15.49
C LEU A 309 -43.42 -0.51 16.03
N SER A 310 -42.69 -1.56 15.68
CA SER A 310 -41.27 -1.75 15.99
C SER A 310 -40.46 -1.90 14.70
N LEU A 311 -39.48 -1.00 14.55
CA LEU A 311 -38.55 -0.90 13.42
C LEU A 311 -37.09 -0.89 13.89
N ASP A 312 -36.85 -1.32 15.14
CA ASP A 312 -35.53 -1.26 15.78
C ASP A 312 -34.46 -1.98 14.95
N ASN A 313 -33.24 -1.46 14.88
CA ASN A 313 -32.09 -2.04 14.19
C ASN A 313 -32.36 -2.44 12.72
N THR A 314 -33.17 -1.62 12.02
CA THR A 314 -33.38 -1.72 10.57
C THR A 314 -32.49 -0.72 9.81
N LEU A 315 -32.50 -0.79 8.47
CA LEU A 315 -31.75 0.13 7.61
C LEU A 315 -32.55 1.36 7.18
N ILE A 316 -33.71 1.59 7.81
CA ILE A 316 -34.61 2.70 7.49
C ILE A 316 -33.94 4.05 7.80
N ASP A 317 -34.02 4.98 6.86
CA ASP A 317 -33.55 6.36 7.02
C ASP A 317 -34.69 7.39 7.08
N THR A 318 -35.89 7.02 6.65
CA THR A 318 -37.09 7.86 6.64
C THR A 318 -38.35 7.02 6.88
N ILE A 319 -39.28 7.54 7.68
CA ILE A 319 -40.57 6.90 7.93
C ILE A 319 -41.65 7.95 8.20
N ASP A 320 -42.81 7.82 7.55
CA ASP A 320 -43.98 8.65 7.80
C ASP A 320 -45.02 7.85 8.60
N ILE A 321 -45.26 8.27 9.84
CA ILE A 321 -46.26 7.71 10.76
C ILE A 321 -47.44 8.66 11.01
N SER A 322 -47.55 9.75 10.26
CA SER A 322 -48.55 10.81 10.48
C SER A 322 -50.00 10.32 10.33
N LYS A 323 -50.21 9.24 9.58
CA LYS A 323 -51.52 8.61 9.36
C LYS A 323 -51.89 7.58 10.45
N HIS A 324 -50.96 7.22 11.32
CA HIS A 324 -51.12 6.15 12.32
C HIS A 324 -51.44 6.73 13.71
N GLN A 325 -52.56 7.43 13.81
CA GLN A 325 -52.97 8.17 15.03
C GLN A 325 -53.30 7.25 16.22
N ALA A 326 -53.53 5.96 15.97
CA ALA A 326 -53.79 4.95 16.99
C ALA A 326 -52.51 4.43 17.68
N LEU A 327 -51.31 4.86 17.25
CA LEU A 327 -50.04 4.41 17.84
C LEU A 327 -49.96 4.78 19.32
N THR A 328 -49.79 3.76 20.16
CA THR A 328 -49.51 3.87 21.60
C THR A 328 -48.06 3.52 21.94
N THR A 329 -47.41 2.74 21.07
CA THR A 329 -46.02 2.30 21.19
C THR A 329 -45.33 2.42 19.85
N PHE A 330 -44.22 3.16 19.81
CA PHE A 330 -43.39 3.26 18.63
C PHE A 330 -41.92 3.11 19.02
N THR A 331 -41.25 2.11 18.44
CA THR A 331 -39.81 1.89 18.60
C THR A 331 -39.15 1.89 17.23
N CYS A 332 -38.12 2.72 17.09
CA CYS A 332 -37.35 2.89 15.86
C CYS A 332 -35.89 3.23 16.24
N SER A 333 -35.31 2.44 17.14
CA SER A 333 -33.95 2.59 17.65
C SER A 333 -32.92 1.98 16.69
N GLY A 334 -31.70 2.50 16.63
CA GLY A 334 -30.62 1.88 15.86
C GLY A 334 -30.82 1.95 14.34
N THR A 335 -31.53 2.98 13.86
CA THR A 335 -31.79 3.20 12.43
C THR A 335 -30.96 4.38 11.91
N LYS A 336 -31.27 4.88 10.72
CA LYS A 336 -30.58 6.02 10.10
C LYS A 336 -31.41 7.31 10.11
N VAL A 337 -32.51 7.32 10.85
CA VAL A 337 -33.44 8.45 10.86
C VAL A 337 -32.82 9.69 11.49
N THR A 338 -32.99 10.84 10.81
CA THR A 338 -32.48 12.15 11.22
C THR A 338 -33.57 13.08 11.78
N SER A 339 -34.85 12.78 11.54
CA SER A 339 -35.99 13.48 12.12
C SER A 339 -37.22 12.58 12.26
N PHE A 340 -38.00 12.79 13.32
CA PHE A 340 -39.31 12.19 13.50
C PHE A 340 -40.36 13.28 13.73
N ASP A 341 -41.48 13.17 13.03
CA ASP A 341 -42.70 13.91 13.38
C ASP A 341 -43.68 12.97 14.08
N VAL A 342 -43.74 13.07 15.41
CA VAL A 342 -44.68 12.32 16.26
C VAL A 342 -45.91 13.15 16.66
N SER A 343 -46.09 14.33 16.07
CA SER A 343 -47.12 15.30 16.49
C SER A 343 -48.55 14.81 16.30
N LYS A 344 -48.76 13.87 15.37
CA LYS A 344 -50.07 13.24 15.09
C LYS A 344 -50.34 12.01 15.94
N ASN A 345 -49.33 11.44 16.57
CA ASN A 345 -49.42 10.21 17.36
C ASN A 345 -49.65 10.56 18.84
N THR A 346 -50.70 11.31 19.13
CA THR A 346 -51.02 11.85 20.47
C THR A 346 -51.32 10.75 21.51
N GLY A 347 -51.63 9.55 21.05
CA GLY A 347 -51.80 8.34 21.88
C GLY A 347 -50.49 7.72 22.39
N LEU A 348 -49.32 8.18 21.94
CA LEU A 348 -48.03 7.58 22.32
C LEU A 348 -47.81 7.62 23.83
N SER A 349 -47.55 6.44 24.38
CA SER A 349 -47.25 6.19 25.78
C SER A 349 -45.80 5.74 25.99
N LEU A 350 -45.22 5.06 25.00
CA LEU A 350 -43.81 4.69 24.92
C LEU A 350 -43.26 5.12 23.56
N LEU A 351 -42.19 5.91 23.60
CA LEU A 351 -41.41 6.28 22.42
C LEU A 351 -39.95 5.88 22.63
N ASN A 352 -39.43 5.01 21.76
CA ASN A 352 -38.00 4.69 21.69
C ASN A 352 -37.45 5.08 20.31
N VAL A 353 -36.59 6.09 20.30
CA VAL A 353 -35.89 6.58 19.11
C VAL A 353 -34.39 6.68 19.37
N SER A 354 -33.88 5.87 20.29
CA SER A 354 -32.48 5.84 20.68
C SER A 354 -31.55 5.38 19.56
N ASN A 355 -30.27 5.71 19.62
CA ASN A 355 -29.26 5.27 18.64
C ASN A 355 -29.63 5.65 17.19
N ASN A 356 -29.91 6.93 16.97
CA ASN A 356 -30.25 7.51 15.66
C ASN A 356 -29.38 8.76 15.42
N LYS A 357 -29.79 9.61 14.48
CA LYS A 357 -29.09 10.86 14.14
C LYS A 357 -29.99 12.10 14.35
N LEU A 358 -30.87 12.04 15.35
CA LEU A 358 -31.80 13.12 15.65
C LEU A 358 -31.04 14.32 16.20
N THR A 359 -31.26 15.48 15.60
CA THR A 359 -30.78 16.78 16.12
C THR A 359 -31.84 17.52 16.92
N THR A 360 -33.11 17.19 16.68
CA THR A 360 -34.27 17.74 17.39
C THR A 360 -35.34 16.65 17.56
N LEU A 361 -36.14 16.78 18.61
CA LEU A 361 -37.29 15.90 18.86
C LEU A 361 -38.36 16.69 19.62
N ASP A 362 -39.53 16.88 19.01
CA ASP A 362 -40.69 17.52 19.64
C ASP A 362 -41.67 16.46 20.16
N VAL A 363 -41.77 16.34 21.48
CA VAL A 363 -42.70 15.42 22.18
C VAL A 363 -43.85 16.17 22.87
N SER A 364 -44.05 17.46 22.57
CA SER A 364 -45.02 18.32 23.25
C SER A 364 -46.48 17.88 23.08
N LYS A 365 -46.78 17.12 22.02
CA LYS A 365 -48.11 16.57 21.74
C LYS A 365 -48.33 15.17 22.31
N ASN A 366 -47.28 14.49 22.76
CA ASN A 366 -47.33 13.12 23.28
C ASN A 366 -47.46 13.14 24.81
N THR A 367 -48.51 13.80 25.31
CA THR A 367 -48.72 14.04 26.75
C THR A 367 -48.97 12.76 27.56
N ASN A 368 -49.24 11.64 26.87
CA ASN A 368 -49.43 10.32 27.47
C ASN A 368 -48.12 9.54 27.69
N LEU A 369 -46.97 10.09 27.29
CA LEU A 369 -45.68 9.42 27.47
C LEU A 369 -45.41 9.13 28.95
N TYR A 370 -45.23 7.84 29.25
CA TYR A 370 -44.69 7.36 30.52
C TYR A 370 -43.21 6.97 30.40
N ALA A 371 -42.75 6.63 29.20
CA ALA A 371 -41.34 6.32 28.91
C ALA A 371 -40.87 6.97 27.61
N LEU A 372 -39.74 7.67 27.69
CA LEU A 372 -39.05 8.27 26.56
C LEU A 372 -37.60 7.81 26.54
N TYR A 373 -37.22 7.10 25.48
CA TYR A 373 -35.84 6.72 25.18
C TYR A 373 -35.41 7.47 23.92
N CYS A 374 -34.51 8.44 24.09
CA CYS A 374 -33.95 9.27 23.02
C CYS A 374 -32.42 9.38 23.14
N ASP A 375 -31.80 8.42 23.80
CA ASP A 375 -30.36 8.36 23.99
C ASP A 375 -29.59 8.09 22.69
N SER A 376 -28.27 8.29 22.73
CA SER A 376 -27.37 8.03 21.61
C SER A 376 -27.81 8.74 20.32
N ASN A 377 -28.03 10.05 20.42
CA ASN A 377 -28.47 10.91 19.33
C ASN A 377 -27.57 12.17 19.27
N SER A 378 -28.02 13.21 18.56
CA SER A 378 -27.35 14.51 18.46
C SER A 378 -28.22 15.64 19.01
N LEU A 379 -29.06 15.35 20.00
CA LEU A 379 -29.96 16.32 20.62
C LEU A 379 -29.16 17.33 21.45
N THR A 380 -29.32 18.62 21.15
CA THR A 380 -28.73 19.72 21.94
C THR A 380 -29.67 20.22 23.04
N SER A 381 -30.96 19.92 22.90
CA SER A 381 -32.02 20.19 23.88
C SER A 381 -33.15 19.17 23.73
N ILE A 382 -33.90 18.97 24.82
CA ILE A 382 -35.13 18.20 24.84
C ILE A 382 -36.11 18.83 25.83
N ASP A 383 -37.30 19.18 25.37
CA ASP A 383 -38.37 19.72 26.22
C ASP A 383 -39.35 18.61 26.58
N VAL A 384 -39.36 18.23 27.86
CA VAL A 384 -40.27 17.22 28.44
C VAL A 384 -41.34 17.84 29.35
N SER A 385 -41.51 19.17 29.33
CA SER A 385 -42.38 19.91 30.25
C SER A 385 -43.87 19.56 30.12
N LYS A 386 -44.29 19.00 28.98
CA LYS A 386 -45.67 18.58 28.71
C LYS A 386 -45.92 17.10 29.00
N ASN A 387 -44.87 16.31 29.24
CA ASN A 387 -44.97 14.87 29.47
C ASN A 387 -45.10 14.59 30.98
N LEU A 388 -46.23 15.03 31.55
CA LEU A 388 -46.45 15.01 33.02
C LEU A 388 -46.53 13.58 33.60
N ASN A 389 -46.81 12.58 32.75
CA ASN A 389 -46.90 11.17 33.14
C ASN A 389 -45.56 10.43 33.07
N LEU A 390 -44.46 11.12 32.75
CA LEU A 390 -43.15 10.49 32.52
C LEU A 390 -42.59 9.85 33.80
N LEU A 391 -42.38 8.54 33.74
CA LEU A 391 -41.75 7.73 34.79
C LEU A 391 -40.28 7.44 34.47
N GLN A 392 -39.96 7.32 33.17
CA GLN A 392 -38.62 6.99 32.70
C GLN A 392 -38.19 7.95 31.59
N LEU A 393 -37.04 8.56 31.78
CA LEU A 393 -36.37 9.38 30.77
C LEU A 393 -34.95 8.86 30.57
N ASN A 394 -34.65 8.41 29.35
CA ASN A 394 -33.29 8.09 28.95
C ASN A 394 -32.85 9.00 27.80
N CYS A 395 -31.87 9.86 28.08
CA CYS A 395 -31.32 10.80 27.11
C CYS A 395 -29.77 10.82 27.11
N PHE A 396 -29.14 9.76 27.63
CA PHE A 396 -27.68 9.63 27.68
C PHE A 396 -27.04 9.68 26.28
N ILE A 397 -25.74 10.00 26.18
CA ILE A 397 -25.03 10.19 24.89
C ILE A 397 -25.80 11.16 23.98
N ASN A 398 -25.92 12.40 24.45
CA ASN A 398 -26.42 13.52 23.66
C ASN A 398 -25.69 14.79 24.10
N PRO A 399 -25.40 15.76 23.20
CA PRO A 399 -24.78 17.03 23.55
C PRO A 399 -25.75 18.01 24.28
N LEU A 400 -26.58 17.50 25.19
CA LEU A 400 -27.49 18.31 26.01
C LEU A 400 -26.70 19.22 26.96
N THR A 401 -26.98 20.52 26.92
CA THR A 401 -26.35 21.48 27.84
C THR A 401 -27.22 21.81 29.05
N THR A 402 -28.55 21.62 28.92
CA THR A 402 -29.54 21.84 29.96
C THR A 402 -30.63 20.77 29.88
N LEU A 403 -31.28 20.51 31.01
CA LEU A 403 -32.43 19.63 31.12
C LEU A 403 -33.29 20.09 32.31
N ASP A 404 -34.55 20.46 32.05
CA ASP A 404 -35.51 20.84 33.09
C ASP A 404 -36.46 19.67 33.38
N LEU A 405 -36.39 19.16 34.62
CA LEU A 405 -37.21 18.04 35.11
C LEU A 405 -38.28 18.48 36.11
N SER A 406 -38.47 19.79 36.30
CA SER A 406 -39.27 20.35 37.40
C SER A 406 -40.76 20.01 37.34
N ASN A 407 -41.28 19.71 36.14
CA ASN A 407 -42.68 19.29 35.92
C ASN A 407 -42.86 17.76 35.93
N ASN A 408 -41.78 16.98 35.80
CA ASN A 408 -41.83 15.52 35.69
C ASN A 408 -41.71 14.87 37.09
N ILE A 409 -42.60 15.26 38.01
CA ILE A 409 -42.56 14.87 39.43
C ILE A 409 -42.78 13.37 39.68
N LEU A 410 -43.27 12.65 38.66
CA LEU A 410 -43.49 11.21 38.70
C LEU A 410 -42.26 10.39 38.28
N LEU A 411 -41.17 11.04 37.82
CA LEU A 411 -39.95 10.34 37.42
C LEU A 411 -39.44 9.40 38.51
N ASP A 412 -39.30 8.14 38.12
CA ASP A 412 -38.71 7.05 38.91
C ASP A 412 -37.26 6.79 38.44
N ARG A 413 -36.98 6.97 37.14
CA ARG A 413 -35.67 6.73 36.56
C ARG A 413 -35.28 7.84 35.60
N VAL A 414 -34.04 8.31 35.73
CA VAL A 414 -33.44 9.26 34.79
C VAL A 414 -32.01 8.86 34.49
N ASP A 415 -31.66 8.85 33.20
CA ASP A 415 -30.28 8.71 32.73
C ASP A 415 -29.98 9.83 31.74
N PHE A 416 -29.02 10.66 32.12
CA PHE A 416 -28.48 11.76 31.31
C PHE A 416 -26.95 11.72 31.31
N SER A 417 -26.37 10.52 31.45
CA SER A 417 -24.92 10.31 31.38
C SER A 417 -24.36 10.64 29.98
N ASP A 418 -23.06 10.94 29.90
CA ASP A 418 -22.38 11.38 28.66
C ASP A 418 -23.08 12.56 27.96
N THR A 419 -23.56 13.51 28.76
CA THR A 419 -24.08 14.80 28.30
C THR A 419 -23.13 15.95 28.66
N GLU A 420 -23.48 17.16 28.22
CA GLU A 420 -22.77 18.43 28.50
C GLU A 420 -23.46 19.24 29.61
N ILE A 421 -24.35 18.61 30.39
CA ILE A 421 -25.11 19.27 31.47
C ILE A 421 -24.15 19.64 32.60
N ALA A 422 -24.07 20.93 32.92
CA ALA A 422 -23.23 21.45 33.99
C ALA A 422 -23.94 21.53 35.34
N ASN A 423 -25.26 21.68 35.35
CA ASN A 423 -26.10 21.80 36.54
C ASN A 423 -27.46 21.17 36.30
N ILE A 424 -28.02 20.50 37.31
CA ILE A 424 -29.36 19.93 37.26
C ILE A 424 -30.01 19.96 38.65
N ASP A 425 -31.30 20.26 38.69
CA ASP A 425 -32.12 20.19 39.91
C ASP A 425 -33.03 18.96 39.84
N VAL A 426 -32.76 17.98 40.71
CA VAL A 426 -33.56 16.75 40.86
C VAL A 426 -34.38 16.74 42.16
N THR A 427 -34.41 17.85 42.90
CA THR A 427 -35.00 17.91 44.25
C THR A 427 -36.53 17.77 44.25
N LYS A 428 -37.18 18.10 43.12
CA LYS A 428 -38.62 17.91 42.92
C LYS A 428 -38.99 16.49 42.50
N ASN A 429 -38.04 15.70 42.01
CA ASN A 429 -38.26 14.33 41.52
C ASN A 429 -38.13 13.32 42.68
N ILE A 430 -38.94 13.50 43.72
CA ILE A 430 -38.88 12.74 44.99
C ILE A 430 -39.15 11.23 44.83
N ASN A 431 -39.66 10.81 43.67
CA ASN A 431 -39.92 9.42 43.35
C ASN A 431 -38.73 8.69 42.73
N LEU A 432 -37.63 9.39 42.40
CA LEU A 432 -36.45 8.77 41.79
C LEU A 432 -35.90 7.63 42.64
N THR A 433 -35.84 6.43 42.04
CA THR A 433 -35.15 5.26 42.58
C THR A 433 -33.81 5.02 41.90
N SER A 434 -33.61 5.55 40.69
CA SER A 434 -32.39 5.38 39.89
C SER A 434 -31.96 6.67 39.21
N ILE A 435 -30.69 7.04 39.40
CA ILE A 435 -30.04 8.18 38.72
C ILE A 435 -28.72 7.72 38.10
N SER A 436 -28.55 7.99 36.81
CA SER A 436 -27.26 7.96 36.11
C SER A 436 -26.92 9.38 35.64
N CYS A 437 -25.81 9.94 36.15
CA CYS A 437 -25.48 11.36 36.02
C CYS A 437 -24.00 11.63 35.69
N GLY A 438 -23.27 10.66 35.15
CA GLY A 438 -21.89 10.83 34.70
C GLY A 438 -21.78 11.75 33.48
N THR A 439 -21.74 13.07 33.69
CA THR A 439 -21.63 14.07 32.61
C THR A 439 -20.23 14.67 32.53
N LYS A 440 -19.90 15.26 31.37
CA LYS A 440 -18.60 15.90 31.13
C LYS A 440 -18.41 17.23 31.87
N LYS A 441 -19.47 17.78 32.48
CA LYS A 441 -19.45 19.14 33.08
C LYS A 441 -20.09 19.24 34.46
N LEU A 442 -20.81 18.22 34.92
CA LEU A 442 -21.50 18.24 36.22
C LEU A 442 -20.48 18.06 37.34
N THR A 443 -20.31 19.10 38.16
CA THR A 443 -19.32 19.13 39.24
C THR A 443 -19.91 18.79 40.62
N SER A 444 -21.23 18.86 40.78
CA SER A 444 -21.95 18.49 42.00
C SER A 444 -23.42 18.16 41.66
N ILE A 445 -24.08 17.43 42.54
CA ILE A 445 -25.51 17.12 42.45
C ILE A 445 -26.11 17.01 43.85
N ASP A 446 -27.26 17.65 44.08
CA ASP A 446 -28.01 17.51 45.33
C ASP A 446 -29.06 16.40 45.18
N VAL A 447 -28.81 15.25 45.82
CA VAL A 447 -29.74 14.11 45.88
C VAL A 447 -30.41 13.95 47.26
N SER A 448 -30.35 14.98 48.11
CA SER A 448 -30.82 14.92 49.50
C SER A 448 -32.34 14.71 49.63
N LYS A 449 -33.11 15.02 48.59
CA LYS A 449 -34.57 14.82 48.53
C LYS A 449 -34.99 13.51 47.87
N ASN A 450 -34.08 12.81 47.18
CA ASN A 450 -34.38 11.55 46.49
C ASN A 450 -34.24 10.36 47.45
N LEU A 451 -35.09 10.31 48.47
CA LEU A 451 -34.99 9.34 49.58
C LEU A 451 -35.26 7.89 49.16
N LYS A 452 -35.89 7.68 47.98
CA LYS A 452 -36.16 6.36 47.41
C LYS A 452 -35.00 5.82 46.55
N LEU A 453 -33.93 6.60 46.37
CA LEU A 453 -32.79 6.26 45.55
C LEU A 453 -32.13 4.96 46.05
N ASN A 454 -32.13 3.94 45.21
CA ASN A 454 -31.46 2.66 45.45
C ASN A 454 -30.26 2.44 44.51
N TYR A 455 -30.23 3.12 43.36
CA TYR A 455 -29.16 3.06 42.38
C TYR A 455 -28.64 4.46 42.05
N PHE A 456 -27.33 4.67 42.23
CA PHE A 456 -26.65 5.90 41.84
C PHE A 456 -25.42 5.59 41.00
N ASN A 457 -25.33 6.18 39.81
CA ASN A 457 -24.21 6.01 38.90
C ASN A 457 -23.68 7.38 38.42
N CYS A 458 -22.40 7.65 38.68
CA CYS A 458 -21.69 8.86 38.27
C CYS A 458 -20.42 8.56 37.43
N ASN A 459 -20.37 7.39 36.79
CA ASN A 459 -19.20 6.93 36.04
C ASN A 459 -18.73 7.94 34.98
N TRP A 460 -17.41 8.07 34.83
CA TRP A 460 -16.78 9.00 33.88
C TRP A 460 -17.24 10.46 34.04
N GLY A 461 -17.86 10.81 35.17
CA GLY A 461 -18.33 12.15 35.49
C GLY A 461 -17.24 13.08 36.00
N GLN A 462 -17.62 14.33 36.28
CA GLN A 462 -16.75 15.37 36.80
C GLN A 462 -17.10 15.82 38.23
N ILE A 463 -17.91 15.02 38.95
CA ILE A 463 -18.32 15.33 40.33
C ILE A 463 -17.07 15.37 41.25
N LYS A 464 -16.90 16.49 41.97
CA LYS A 464 -15.75 16.69 42.87
C LYS A 464 -15.96 16.09 44.25
N THR A 465 -17.14 16.31 44.81
CA THR A 465 -17.55 15.77 46.10
C THR A 465 -18.97 15.23 46.00
N LEU A 466 -19.25 14.17 46.72
CA LEU A 466 -20.52 13.46 46.63
C LEU A 466 -21.07 13.15 48.03
N ASP A 467 -22.23 13.71 48.36
CA ASP A 467 -22.95 13.41 49.60
C ASP A 467 -24.15 12.50 49.33
N LEU A 468 -24.06 11.25 49.79
CA LEU A 468 -25.12 10.24 49.71
C LEU A 468 -25.66 9.88 51.11
N SER A 469 -25.36 10.68 52.13
CA SER A 469 -25.71 10.39 53.53
C SER A 469 -27.22 10.34 53.81
N LYS A 470 -28.05 10.92 52.94
CA LYS A 470 -29.51 10.89 53.08
C LYS A 470 -30.17 9.73 52.34
N ASN A 471 -29.45 9.05 51.45
CA ASN A 471 -30.00 8.03 50.55
C ASN A 471 -29.90 6.63 51.20
N THR A 472 -30.73 6.39 52.21
CA THR A 472 -30.68 5.19 53.08
C THR A 472 -31.11 3.89 52.39
N ASN A 473 -31.64 3.97 51.16
CA ASN A 473 -32.11 2.83 50.36
C ASN A 473 -31.08 2.36 49.31
N LEU A 474 -29.90 2.98 49.24
CA LEU A 474 -28.85 2.62 48.29
C LEU A 474 -28.45 1.14 48.42
N ASN A 475 -28.54 0.43 47.29
CA ASN A 475 -27.99 -0.91 47.10
C ASN A 475 -26.79 -0.92 46.13
N THR A 476 -26.72 0.09 45.25
CA THR A 476 -25.73 0.18 44.17
C THR A 476 -25.19 1.60 44.07
N VAL A 477 -23.87 1.73 44.17
CA VAL A 477 -23.14 3.00 44.00
C VAL A 477 -21.98 2.77 43.03
N ILE A 478 -22.02 3.41 41.87
CA ILE A 478 -21.01 3.24 40.83
C ILE A 478 -20.46 4.62 40.48
N CYS A 479 -19.20 4.88 40.84
CA CYS A 479 -18.49 6.11 40.51
C CYS A 479 -17.09 5.74 40.05
N GLN A 480 -17.04 4.97 38.96
CA GLN A 480 -15.82 4.51 38.34
C GLN A 480 -15.29 5.59 37.40
N TYR A 481 -13.97 5.81 37.39
CA TYR A 481 -13.32 6.79 36.52
C TYR A 481 -13.87 8.22 36.66
N THR A 482 -14.39 8.59 37.82
CA THR A 482 -14.82 9.95 38.16
C THR A 482 -13.60 10.71 38.68
N THR A 483 -12.62 10.97 37.81
CA THR A 483 -11.24 11.33 38.21
C THR A 483 -11.11 12.63 39.02
N THR A 484 -12.13 13.48 39.06
CA THR A 484 -12.16 14.70 39.90
C THR A 484 -12.69 14.46 41.31
N LEU A 485 -13.24 13.27 41.60
CA LEU A 485 -13.86 12.91 42.86
C LEU A 485 -12.80 12.80 43.95
N SER A 486 -12.84 13.68 44.94
CA SER A 486 -11.90 13.68 46.07
C SER A 486 -12.47 13.07 47.34
N GLU A 487 -13.79 13.15 47.53
CA GLU A 487 -14.48 12.76 48.75
C GLU A 487 -15.88 12.20 48.47
N ILE A 488 -16.25 11.14 49.20
CA ILE A 488 -17.60 10.59 49.21
C ILE A 488 -18.09 10.43 50.65
N ASN A 489 -19.26 10.98 50.95
CA ASN A 489 -19.98 10.71 52.18
C ASN A 489 -21.03 9.62 51.96
N LEU A 490 -20.69 8.39 52.33
CA LEU A 490 -21.58 7.23 52.31
C LEU A 490 -22.09 6.85 53.70
N LYS A 491 -21.92 7.70 54.73
CA LYS A 491 -22.42 7.43 56.09
C LYS A 491 -23.95 7.61 56.16
N ASN A 492 -24.66 6.69 55.51
CA ASN A 492 -26.10 6.72 55.29
C ASN A 492 -26.87 5.83 56.28
N GLY A 493 -26.20 5.28 57.29
CA GLY A 493 -26.77 4.38 58.29
C GLY A 493 -27.14 2.99 57.77
N ASN A 494 -26.74 2.61 56.55
CA ASN A 494 -27.13 1.37 55.88
C ASN A 494 -26.05 0.82 54.91
N ASN A 495 -24.75 1.03 55.18
CA ASN A 495 -23.66 0.51 54.32
C ASN A 495 -23.74 -1.01 54.01
N THR A 496 -24.33 -1.81 54.88
CA THR A 496 -24.54 -3.25 54.65
C THR A 496 -25.56 -3.57 53.54
N LYS A 497 -26.44 -2.62 53.19
CA LYS A 497 -27.35 -2.75 52.04
C LYS A 497 -26.67 -2.49 50.71
N ILE A 498 -25.52 -1.81 50.69
CA ILE A 498 -24.74 -1.55 49.49
C ILE A 498 -24.00 -2.84 49.12
N THR A 499 -24.66 -3.67 48.32
CA THR A 499 -24.12 -4.94 47.81
C THR A 499 -23.23 -4.74 46.60
N THR A 500 -23.43 -3.63 45.86
CA THR A 500 -22.66 -3.31 44.66
C THR A 500 -22.03 -1.93 44.80
N ILE A 501 -20.72 -1.87 44.92
CA ILE A 501 -19.97 -0.62 44.91
C ILE A 501 -18.77 -0.71 43.96
N ASN A 502 -18.49 0.35 43.22
CA ASN A 502 -17.32 0.46 42.35
C ASN A 502 -16.76 1.88 42.40
N LEU A 503 -15.55 1.99 42.96
CA LEU A 503 -14.80 3.23 43.16
C LEU A 503 -13.42 3.16 42.49
N ILE A 504 -13.25 2.32 41.47
CA ILE A 504 -11.99 2.16 40.74
C ILE A 504 -11.75 3.37 39.81
N GLY A 505 -10.49 3.76 39.64
CA GLY A 505 -10.07 4.79 38.69
C GLY A 505 -10.35 6.21 39.18
N ASN A 506 -10.43 6.39 40.49
CA ASN A 506 -10.49 7.68 41.16
C ASN A 506 -9.12 7.95 41.85
N PRO A 507 -8.10 8.41 41.08
CA PRO A 507 -7.01 9.17 41.70
C PRO A 507 -7.64 10.40 42.39
N ASN A 508 -6.99 11.26 43.15
CA ASN A 508 -7.70 12.35 43.91
C ASN A 508 -8.67 11.89 45.00
N LEU A 509 -9.40 10.77 44.87
CA LEU A 509 -10.21 10.21 45.95
C LEU A 509 -9.25 9.79 47.06
N TYR A 510 -9.29 10.51 48.18
CA TYR A 510 -8.41 10.26 49.31
C TYR A 510 -9.18 9.77 50.54
N CYS A 511 -10.50 9.98 50.56
CA CYS A 511 -11.34 9.66 51.70
C CYS A 511 -12.75 9.23 51.29
N VAL A 512 -13.24 8.14 51.91
CA VAL A 512 -14.64 7.71 51.84
C VAL A 512 -15.16 7.57 53.27
N GLN A 513 -16.13 8.41 53.61
CA GLN A 513 -16.79 8.36 54.92
C GLN A 513 -17.88 7.28 54.92
N VAL A 514 -17.85 6.40 55.92
CA VAL A 514 -18.69 5.19 56.01
C VAL A 514 -19.30 5.03 57.40
N ASP A 515 -20.27 4.13 57.52
CA ASP A 515 -20.88 3.74 58.79
C ASP A 515 -19.94 2.80 59.59
N ASP A 516 -19.33 1.81 58.92
CA ASP A 516 -18.45 0.79 59.50
C ASP A 516 -17.21 0.56 58.61
N VAL A 517 -16.05 1.01 59.11
CA VAL A 517 -14.76 0.93 58.41
C VAL A 517 -14.32 -0.53 58.17
N ASN A 518 -14.59 -1.43 59.10
CA ASN A 518 -14.18 -2.84 58.98
C ASN A 518 -15.01 -3.53 57.91
N TYR A 519 -16.34 -3.34 57.93
CA TYR A 519 -17.23 -3.88 56.91
C TYR A 519 -16.83 -3.40 55.51
N SER A 520 -16.66 -2.08 55.34
CA SER A 520 -16.28 -1.50 54.05
C SER A 520 -14.92 -1.99 53.57
N THR A 521 -13.92 -2.09 54.44
CA THR A 521 -12.57 -2.59 54.07
C THR A 521 -12.62 -4.03 53.57
N GLN A 522 -13.45 -4.88 54.19
CA GLN A 522 -13.54 -6.30 53.84
C GLN A 522 -14.42 -6.57 52.60
N ASN A 523 -15.54 -5.87 52.45
CA ASN A 523 -16.57 -6.19 51.46
C ASN A 523 -16.53 -5.32 50.21
N TRP A 524 -15.98 -4.10 50.29
CA TRP A 524 -15.93 -3.16 49.17
C TRP A 524 -14.56 -3.19 48.50
N THR A 525 -14.31 -4.28 47.77
CA THR A 525 -13.00 -4.60 47.15
C THR A 525 -12.74 -3.88 45.83
N LYS A 526 -13.78 -3.39 45.14
CA LYS A 526 -13.66 -2.62 43.89
C LYS A 526 -13.31 -1.15 44.18
N LYS A 527 -12.08 -0.92 44.63
CA LYS A 527 -11.53 0.41 44.90
C LYS A 527 -10.07 0.50 44.49
N ASP A 528 -9.58 1.73 44.35
CA ASP A 528 -8.15 1.98 44.21
C ASP A 528 -7.41 1.72 45.54
N LEU A 529 -6.11 1.43 45.46
CA LEU A 529 -5.30 1.01 46.62
C LEU A 529 -5.09 2.13 47.65
N TYR A 530 -5.32 3.39 47.29
CA TYR A 530 -4.68 4.54 47.93
C TYR A 530 -5.55 5.30 48.94
N PHE A 531 -6.88 5.12 48.92
CA PHE A 531 -7.79 5.81 49.85
C PHE A 531 -8.25 4.92 50.99
N ASN A 532 -8.55 5.59 52.10
CA ASN A 532 -8.99 4.96 53.34
C ASN A 532 -10.48 5.21 53.60
N TYR A 533 -11.11 4.22 54.24
CA TYR A 533 -12.44 4.35 54.81
C TYR A 533 -12.33 4.96 56.21
N THR A 534 -13.24 5.88 56.56
CA THR A 534 -13.29 6.51 57.89
C THR A 534 -14.72 6.61 58.41
N SER A 535 -14.90 6.46 59.72
CA SER A 535 -16.19 6.66 60.40
C SER A 535 -16.44 8.13 60.83
N THR A 536 -15.39 8.96 60.78
CA THR A 536 -15.42 10.41 61.09
C THR A 536 -15.35 11.23 59.81
N ALA A 537 -15.46 12.56 59.92
CA ALA A 537 -15.23 13.42 58.76
C ALA A 537 -13.80 13.23 58.20
N CYS A 538 -13.66 13.41 56.89
CA CYS A 538 -12.38 13.36 56.18
C CYS A 538 -11.42 14.44 56.73
N SER A 539 -10.18 14.06 57.05
CA SER A 539 -9.12 14.98 57.47
C SER A 539 -8.32 15.46 56.26
N ALA A 540 -7.63 16.60 56.38
CA ALA A 540 -6.86 17.15 55.26
C ALA A 540 -5.78 16.17 54.73
N PRO A 541 -5.58 16.06 53.40
CA PRO A 541 -4.59 15.15 52.81
C PRO A 541 -3.14 15.56 53.13
N SER A 542 -2.26 14.56 53.30
CA SER A 542 -0.80 14.74 53.54
C SER A 542 0.00 14.44 52.27
N TYR A 543 1.04 15.23 52.02
CA TYR A 543 1.83 15.22 50.79
C TYR A 543 3.34 15.14 51.04
N THR A 544 4.03 14.40 50.17
CA THR A 544 5.49 14.32 50.06
C THR A 544 5.94 15.29 48.99
N LEU A 545 6.98 16.10 49.26
CA LEU A 545 7.52 17.05 48.29
C LEU A 545 8.35 16.31 47.24
N ILE A 546 8.11 16.64 45.97
CA ILE A 546 8.83 16.14 44.79
C ILE A 546 9.34 17.36 44.00
N PRO A 547 10.47 17.98 44.40
CA PRO A 547 10.93 19.25 43.81
C PRO A 547 11.28 19.16 42.32
N ASP A 548 11.72 17.98 41.86
CA ASP A 548 12.02 17.73 40.46
C ASP A 548 10.74 17.41 39.68
N LYS A 549 10.33 18.33 38.81
CA LYS A 549 9.13 18.18 37.99
C LYS A 549 9.18 16.97 37.06
N GLU A 550 10.36 16.56 36.61
CA GLU A 550 10.49 15.39 35.73
C GLU A 550 10.35 14.11 36.53
N PHE A 551 10.78 14.10 37.80
CA PHE A 551 10.49 12.99 38.71
C PHE A 551 8.98 12.88 38.97
N GLU A 552 8.30 13.99 39.25
CA GLU A 552 6.84 14.00 39.48
C GLU A 552 6.05 13.60 38.24
N LYS A 553 6.40 14.10 37.04
CA LYS A 553 5.83 13.64 35.77
C LYS A 553 5.92 12.13 35.63
N ARG A 554 7.06 11.56 36.01
CA ARG A 554 7.24 10.11 35.96
C ARG A 554 6.29 9.38 36.92
N LEU A 555 6.02 9.92 38.10
CA LEU A 555 5.03 9.35 39.02
C LEU A 555 3.61 9.44 38.43
N ILE A 556 3.28 10.53 37.72
CA ILE A 556 2.01 10.70 37.00
C ILE A 556 1.88 9.67 35.87
N GLU A 557 2.91 9.47 35.05
CA GLU A 557 2.93 8.46 33.97
C GLU A 557 2.75 7.03 34.49
N LEU A 558 3.30 6.74 35.67
CA LEU A 558 3.17 5.44 36.33
C LEU A 558 1.80 5.27 37.02
N GLY A 559 0.93 6.28 37.01
CA GLY A 559 -0.35 6.28 37.73
C GLY A 559 -0.20 6.28 39.25
N ILE A 560 0.99 6.61 39.75
CA ILE A 560 1.30 6.75 41.18
C ILE A 560 0.82 8.12 41.67
N ASP A 561 0.91 9.14 40.80
CA ASP A 561 0.39 10.48 41.06
C ASP A 561 -0.62 10.91 39.96
N SER A 562 -1.26 12.07 40.12
CA SER A 562 -2.26 12.56 39.16
C SER A 562 -2.34 14.08 39.11
N GLY A 563 -2.60 14.61 37.92
CA GLY A 563 -2.74 16.05 37.70
C GLY A 563 -1.53 16.63 36.98
N GLU A 564 -1.37 17.94 37.07
CA GLU A 564 -0.16 18.62 36.59
C GLU A 564 0.95 18.51 37.66
N PRO A 565 2.24 18.49 37.25
CA PRO A 565 3.35 18.49 38.20
C PRO A 565 3.33 19.74 39.10
N ASP A 566 2.87 19.57 40.34
CA ASP A 566 2.66 20.63 41.33
C ASP A 566 3.69 20.63 42.47
N GLY A 567 4.70 19.77 42.35
CA GLY A 567 5.84 19.63 43.24
C GLY A 567 5.59 18.72 44.43
N LYS A 568 4.52 17.90 44.41
CA LYS A 568 4.15 17.05 45.53
C LYS A 568 3.28 15.87 45.12
N VAL A 569 3.42 14.76 45.83
CA VAL A 569 2.58 13.57 45.66
C VAL A 569 1.88 13.25 46.98
N LEU A 570 0.66 12.71 46.91
CA LEU A 570 -0.07 12.27 48.09
C LEU A 570 0.70 11.12 48.78
N THR A 571 1.23 11.34 49.99
CA THR A 571 2.16 10.41 50.66
C THR A 571 1.62 8.98 50.78
N PRO A 572 0.33 8.75 51.13
CA PRO A 572 -0.27 7.42 51.08
C PRO A 572 -0.14 6.67 49.74
N ARG A 573 -0.06 7.37 48.59
CA ARG A 573 0.08 6.72 47.27
C ARG A 573 1.45 6.07 47.09
N ILE A 574 2.50 6.74 47.56
CA ILE A 574 3.89 6.28 47.37
C ILE A 574 4.34 5.29 48.44
N ALA A 575 3.76 5.34 49.64
CA ALA A 575 4.17 4.50 50.78
C ALA A 575 4.01 2.99 50.52
N ALA A 576 3.09 2.59 49.63
CA ALA A 576 2.84 1.19 49.27
C ALA A 576 3.60 0.70 48.02
N VAL A 577 4.34 1.59 47.33
CA VAL A 577 5.02 1.26 46.08
C VAL A 577 6.27 0.39 46.36
N LYS A 578 6.31 -0.80 45.77
CA LYS A 578 7.41 -1.77 45.93
C LYS A 578 8.49 -1.69 44.86
N SER A 579 8.16 -1.17 43.68
CA SER A 579 9.10 -1.08 42.56
C SER A 579 8.90 0.25 41.86
N LEU A 580 10.00 0.97 41.64
CA LEU A 580 9.98 2.25 40.96
C LEU A 580 11.04 2.29 39.87
N LYS A 581 10.61 2.60 38.65
CA LYS A 581 11.49 2.86 37.52
C LYS A 581 11.37 4.32 37.10
N VAL A 582 12.45 5.06 37.31
CA VAL A 582 12.61 6.45 36.92
C VAL A 582 13.43 6.50 35.64
N GLU A 583 12.98 7.23 34.62
CA GLU A 583 13.73 7.48 33.39
C GLU A 583 14.60 8.75 33.56
N PRO A 584 15.92 8.62 33.78
CA PRO A 584 16.72 9.71 34.36
C PRO A 584 17.39 10.61 33.33
N THR A 585 17.05 10.52 32.05
CA THR A 585 17.62 11.42 31.03
C THR A 585 17.27 12.88 31.31
N LEU A 586 16.16 13.11 32.03
CA LEU A 586 15.71 14.44 32.45
C LEU A 586 15.71 14.65 33.96
N VAL A 587 15.52 13.60 34.77
CA VAL A 587 15.50 13.68 36.25
C VAL A 587 16.89 13.95 36.81
N ALA A 588 17.02 15.04 37.58
CA ALA A 588 18.27 15.44 38.22
C ALA A 588 18.25 15.25 39.75
N ASP A 589 17.07 15.28 40.36
CA ASP A 589 16.87 15.18 41.80
C ASP A 589 15.75 14.17 42.14
N LEU A 590 16.06 13.23 43.03
CA LEU A 590 15.12 12.20 43.51
C LEU A 590 14.62 12.46 44.93
N THR A 591 14.77 13.68 45.45
CA THR A 591 14.20 14.09 46.73
C THR A 591 12.72 13.69 46.81
N GLY A 592 12.35 13.02 47.91
CA GLY A 592 11.04 12.40 48.13
C GLY A 592 11.03 10.88 47.97
N ILE A 593 12.08 10.29 47.36
CA ILE A 593 12.25 8.83 47.29
C ILE A 593 12.32 8.17 48.67
N GLU A 594 12.72 8.92 49.68
CA GLU A 594 12.84 8.51 51.08
C GLU A 594 11.49 8.08 51.69
N ASP A 595 10.38 8.61 51.18
CA ASP A 595 9.03 8.29 51.65
C ASP A 595 8.43 7.04 50.97
N PHE A 596 9.12 6.45 49.99
CA PHE A 596 8.80 5.14 49.41
C PHE A 596 9.25 4.02 50.36
N THR A 597 8.62 3.94 51.53
CA THR A 597 9.04 3.07 52.63
C THR A 597 8.96 1.57 52.34
N ALA A 598 8.09 1.15 51.41
CA ALA A 598 7.95 -0.24 50.96
C ALA A 598 8.83 -0.61 49.74
N LEU A 599 9.71 0.28 49.28
CA LEU A 599 10.47 0.09 48.03
C LEU A 599 11.49 -1.05 48.12
N GLU A 600 11.32 -2.06 47.28
CA GLU A 600 12.18 -3.24 47.15
C GLU A 600 13.11 -3.16 45.93
N VAL A 601 12.70 -2.44 44.87
CA VAL A 601 13.46 -2.25 43.62
C VAL A 601 13.43 -0.79 43.19
N LEU A 602 14.62 -0.21 42.99
CA LEU A 602 14.79 1.13 42.42
C LEU A 602 15.64 1.06 41.14
N GLU A 603 15.04 1.41 40.01
CA GLU A 603 15.72 1.62 38.73
C GLU A 603 15.75 3.11 38.40
N CYS A 604 16.89 3.76 38.57
CA CYS A 604 17.15 5.15 38.15
C CYS A 604 18.36 5.22 37.20
N ARG A 605 18.47 4.23 36.30
CA ARG A 605 19.57 4.04 35.34
C ARG A 605 19.46 4.86 34.06
N ASN A 606 20.59 5.36 33.56
CA ASN A 606 20.67 5.98 32.24
C ASN A 606 21.50 5.14 31.27
N GLY A 607 20.94 4.80 30.11
CA GLY A 607 21.60 3.95 29.10
C GLY A 607 22.71 4.62 28.31
N CYS A 608 22.95 5.93 28.50
CA CYS A 608 23.98 6.67 27.77
C CYS A 608 25.31 6.70 28.52
N ILE A 609 26.38 6.38 27.78
CA ILE A 609 27.76 6.53 28.22
C ILE A 609 28.36 7.65 27.37
N THR A 610 28.88 8.70 28.00
CA THR A 610 29.59 9.78 27.29
C THR A 610 30.95 9.28 26.79
N SER A 611 31.50 9.94 25.78
CA SER A 611 32.84 9.64 25.24
C SER A 611 33.96 9.67 26.30
N ASN A 612 33.74 10.38 27.41
CA ASN A 612 34.66 10.48 28.54
C ASN A 612 34.42 9.41 29.64
N GLY A 613 33.57 8.42 29.39
CA GLY A 613 33.32 7.29 30.29
C GLY A 613 32.34 7.55 31.44
N GLY A 614 31.90 8.80 31.65
CA GLY A 614 30.83 9.13 32.59
C GLY A 614 29.44 8.93 31.99
N GLY A 615 28.44 8.65 32.82
CA GLY A 615 27.05 8.64 32.40
C GLY A 615 26.53 10.00 31.95
N CYS A 616 25.50 10.04 31.09
CA CYS A 616 24.84 11.30 30.72
C CYS A 616 23.60 11.64 31.57
N GLY A 617 23.27 10.82 32.57
CA GLY A 617 22.25 11.12 33.57
C GLY A 617 22.61 12.33 34.41
N LYS A 618 21.60 12.95 35.02
CA LYS A 618 21.75 14.20 35.78
C LYS A 618 21.78 14.01 37.30
N ILE A 619 21.49 12.80 37.78
CA ILE A 619 21.47 12.49 39.21
C ILE A 619 22.89 12.59 39.78
N THR A 620 23.10 13.53 40.70
CA THR A 620 24.39 13.76 41.37
C THR A 620 24.41 13.28 42.82
N LYS A 621 23.23 13.17 43.45
CA LYS A 621 23.03 12.66 44.80
C LYS A 621 21.84 11.70 44.80
N LEU A 622 21.97 10.61 45.56
CA LEU A 622 20.92 9.62 45.78
C LEU A 622 20.90 9.25 47.26
N ASP A 623 19.81 9.55 47.96
CA ASP A 623 19.58 9.13 49.35
C ASP A 623 18.56 8.00 49.38
N VAL A 624 19.02 6.78 49.66
CA VAL A 624 18.19 5.58 49.80
C VAL A 624 18.15 5.08 51.24
N SER A 625 18.52 5.92 52.22
CA SER A 625 18.71 5.52 53.61
C SER A 625 17.41 5.08 54.31
N LYS A 626 16.25 5.56 53.82
CA LYS A 626 14.92 5.19 54.31
C LYS A 626 14.30 4.00 53.58
N ASN A 627 14.80 3.65 52.40
CA ASN A 627 14.34 2.50 51.61
C ASN A 627 14.98 1.19 52.14
N THR A 628 14.74 0.89 53.42
CA THR A 628 15.37 -0.27 54.12
C THR A 628 14.90 -1.64 53.60
N ALA A 629 13.84 -1.66 52.79
CA ALA A 629 13.36 -2.86 52.10
C ALA A 629 14.09 -3.15 50.79
N LEU A 630 14.99 -2.28 50.32
CA LEU A 630 15.62 -2.36 49.01
C LEU A 630 16.47 -3.63 48.86
N THR A 631 16.16 -4.40 47.82
CA THR A 631 16.87 -5.63 47.42
C THR A 631 17.65 -5.44 46.12
N GLN A 632 17.21 -4.53 45.25
CA GLN A 632 17.87 -4.22 43.98
C GLN A 632 17.98 -2.72 43.76
N LEU A 633 19.17 -2.26 43.38
CA LEU A 633 19.46 -0.87 43.02
C LEU A 633 20.19 -0.80 41.69
N TYR A 634 19.59 -0.11 40.72
CA TYR A 634 20.17 0.17 39.40
C TYR A 634 20.25 1.69 39.19
N CYS A 635 21.42 2.26 39.41
CA CYS A 635 21.68 3.69 39.30
C CYS A 635 22.84 4.00 38.33
N GLU A 636 23.07 3.11 37.35
CA GLU A 636 24.13 3.27 36.36
C GLU A 636 23.91 4.47 35.44
N GLY A 637 25.00 5.02 34.89
CA GLY A 637 24.92 6.09 33.88
C GLY A 637 24.54 7.47 34.43
N ASN A 638 24.79 7.72 35.71
CA ASN A 638 24.54 9.01 36.36
C ASN A 638 25.87 9.75 36.68
N GLN A 639 25.81 10.72 37.60
CA GLN A 639 26.94 11.55 38.02
C GLN A 639 27.22 11.44 39.52
N LEU A 640 26.89 10.30 40.12
CA LEU A 640 27.07 10.06 41.55
C LEU A 640 28.56 10.12 41.92
N THR A 641 28.91 10.95 42.90
CA THR A 641 30.26 11.03 43.48
C THR A 641 30.38 10.24 44.80
N ASN A 642 29.24 9.95 45.44
CA ASN A 642 29.12 9.12 46.62
C ASN A 642 27.80 8.31 46.57
N LEU A 643 27.78 7.15 47.21
CA LEU A 643 26.62 6.29 47.37
C LEU A 643 26.69 5.57 48.72
N ASP A 644 25.84 5.95 49.68
CA ASP A 644 25.74 5.29 50.99
C ASP A 644 24.67 4.19 50.94
N LEU A 645 25.11 2.93 51.13
CA LEU A 645 24.27 1.74 51.13
C LEU A 645 24.18 1.06 52.50
N SER A 646 24.63 1.73 53.57
CA SER A 646 24.77 1.17 54.91
C SER A 646 23.43 0.72 55.54
N LYS A 647 22.30 1.28 55.09
CA LYS A 647 20.96 0.93 55.56
C LYS A 647 20.23 -0.10 54.69
N ASN A 648 20.73 -0.36 53.48
CA ASN A 648 20.10 -1.25 52.50
C ASN A 648 20.68 -2.66 52.63
N THR A 649 20.63 -3.23 53.84
CA THR A 649 21.28 -4.51 54.19
C THR A 649 20.73 -5.73 53.46
N LYS A 650 19.56 -5.61 52.83
CA LYS A 650 18.90 -6.64 52.02
C LYS A 650 19.31 -6.62 50.53
N LEU A 651 20.18 -5.71 50.12
CA LEU A 651 20.64 -5.62 48.72
C LEU A 651 21.33 -6.92 48.29
N ASN A 652 20.80 -7.52 47.22
CA ASN A 652 21.37 -8.68 46.54
C ASN A 652 21.89 -8.34 45.14
N ASN A 653 21.39 -7.28 44.51
CA ASN A 653 21.83 -6.81 43.20
C ASN A 653 22.13 -5.30 43.24
N LEU A 654 23.34 -4.93 42.78
CA LEU A 654 23.76 -3.54 42.67
C LEU A 654 24.39 -3.27 41.30
N ASN A 655 23.86 -2.28 40.57
CA ASN A 655 24.55 -1.67 39.45
C ASN A 655 24.68 -0.17 39.68
N CYS A 656 25.92 0.29 39.89
CA CYS A 656 26.26 1.71 39.99
C CYS A 656 27.37 2.09 39.01
N SER A 657 27.46 1.37 37.88
CA SER A 657 28.45 1.61 36.84
C SER A 657 28.27 2.96 36.14
N SER A 658 29.30 3.44 35.45
CA SER A 658 29.29 4.71 34.69
C SER A 658 28.89 5.92 35.54
N ASN A 659 29.47 6.03 36.74
CA ASN A 659 29.31 7.15 37.66
C ASN A 659 30.68 7.82 37.92
N LYS A 660 30.79 8.64 38.96
CA LYS A 660 32.02 9.36 39.36
C LYS A 660 32.51 8.90 40.75
N LEU A 661 32.20 7.65 41.14
CA LEU A 661 32.56 7.11 42.45
C LEU A 661 34.08 6.92 42.55
N THR A 662 34.69 7.40 43.64
CA THR A 662 36.11 7.19 43.95
C THR A 662 36.33 6.11 45.02
N SER A 663 35.29 5.82 45.80
CA SER A 663 35.22 4.73 46.78
C SER A 663 33.79 4.19 46.84
N LEU A 664 33.64 2.96 47.32
CA LEU A 664 32.34 2.35 47.57
C LEU A 664 32.47 1.35 48.72
N ASP A 665 31.69 1.55 49.78
CA ASP A 665 31.60 0.60 50.89
C ASP A 665 30.35 -0.28 50.73
N ILE A 666 30.59 -1.58 50.55
CA ILE A 666 29.55 -2.62 50.45
C ILE A 666 29.65 -3.65 51.58
N SER A 667 30.35 -3.32 52.66
CA SER A 667 30.63 -4.26 53.76
C SER A 667 29.38 -4.75 54.49
N ASN A 668 28.32 -3.93 54.53
CA ASN A 668 27.03 -4.27 55.15
C ASN A 668 26.07 -5.03 54.20
N ASN A 669 26.36 -5.08 52.90
CA ASN A 669 25.50 -5.69 51.89
C ASN A 669 25.91 -7.16 51.65
N THR A 670 25.89 -7.96 52.71
CA THR A 670 26.40 -9.35 52.72
C THR A 670 25.58 -10.31 51.84
N ASP A 671 24.38 -9.92 51.43
CA ASP A 671 23.50 -10.67 50.53
C ASP A 671 23.78 -10.43 49.04
N LEU A 672 24.73 -9.56 48.69
CA LEU A 672 25.11 -9.29 47.30
C LEU A 672 25.51 -10.58 46.56
N TYR A 673 24.80 -10.82 45.46
CA TYR A 673 25.00 -11.89 44.49
C TYR A 673 25.62 -11.36 43.19
N TYR A 674 25.18 -10.16 42.76
CA TYR A 674 25.67 -9.46 41.57
C TYR A 674 26.08 -8.03 41.90
N ILE A 675 27.24 -7.61 41.41
CA ILE A 675 27.68 -6.21 41.47
C ILE A 675 28.34 -5.74 40.17
N ASP A 676 27.94 -4.56 39.69
CA ASP A 676 28.64 -3.81 38.64
C ASP A 676 28.99 -2.38 39.10
N VAL A 677 30.29 -2.13 39.22
CA VAL A 677 30.90 -0.84 39.58
C VAL A 677 31.77 -0.30 38.44
N SER A 678 31.60 -0.81 37.23
CA SER A 678 32.45 -0.48 36.09
C SER A 678 32.40 1.01 35.73
N ARG A 679 33.44 1.55 35.08
CA ARG A 679 33.49 2.94 34.60
C ARG A 679 33.24 3.94 35.74
N ASN A 680 34.00 3.78 36.81
CA ASN A 680 34.10 4.73 37.91
C ASN A 680 35.57 5.15 38.06
N ALA A 681 35.92 5.77 39.18
CA ALA A 681 37.28 6.15 39.52
C ALA A 681 37.81 5.40 40.76
N LEU A 682 37.33 4.18 41.00
CA LEU A 682 37.69 3.38 42.16
C LEU A 682 39.18 3.00 42.12
N THR A 683 39.91 3.27 43.19
CA THR A 683 41.30 2.86 43.37
C THR A 683 41.44 1.54 44.15
N GLU A 684 40.42 1.20 44.92
CA GLU A 684 40.29 -0.04 45.68
C GLU A 684 38.83 -0.51 45.69
N LEU A 685 38.64 -1.81 45.88
CA LEU A 685 37.33 -2.43 46.06
C LEU A 685 37.48 -3.64 46.98
N ASN A 686 36.88 -3.57 48.17
CA ASN A 686 36.90 -4.67 49.13
C ASN A 686 35.61 -5.48 49.04
N ILE A 687 35.71 -6.74 48.63
CA ILE A 687 34.58 -7.66 48.47
C ILE A 687 34.61 -8.85 49.46
N SER A 688 35.48 -8.79 50.48
CA SER A 688 35.74 -9.91 51.39
C SER A 688 34.52 -10.33 52.23
N ASN A 689 33.61 -9.39 52.52
CA ASN A 689 32.37 -9.66 53.26
C ASN A 689 31.22 -10.16 52.36
N ASN A 690 31.32 -10.01 51.03
CA ASN A 690 30.25 -10.31 50.09
C ASN A 690 30.39 -11.75 49.55
N LYS A 691 30.38 -12.74 50.47
CA LYS A 691 30.68 -14.15 50.18
C LYS A 691 29.70 -14.83 49.22
N LYS A 692 28.51 -14.25 49.03
CA LYS A 692 27.48 -14.74 48.09
C LYS A 692 27.67 -14.24 46.65
N LEU A 693 28.66 -13.37 46.41
CA LEU A 693 28.96 -12.90 45.06
C LEU A 693 29.28 -14.06 44.13
N ASP A 694 28.54 -14.11 43.04
CA ASP A 694 28.71 -15.02 41.91
C ASP A 694 29.22 -14.27 40.68
N GLN A 695 28.87 -12.98 40.57
CA GLN A 695 29.20 -12.15 39.41
C GLN A 695 29.68 -10.76 39.84
N ILE A 696 30.81 -10.34 39.29
CA ILE A 696 31.39 -9.03 39.55
C ILE A 696 31.92 -8.41 38.26
N SER A 697 31.56 -7.14 38.04
CA SER A 697 32.20 -6.27 37.05
C SER A 697 32.75 -5.01 37.71
N CYS A 698 34.05 -4.80 37.61
CA CYS A 698 34.77 -3.61 38.04
C CYS A 698 35.65 -3.03 36.93
N LYS A 699 35.24 -3.24 35.67
CA LYS A 699 35.95 -2.79 34.47
C LYS A 699 36.16 -1.28 34.46
N SER A 700 37.23 -0.80 33.82
CA SER A 700 37.46 0.64 33.61
C SER A 700 37.45 1.44 34.92
N ASN A 701 38.27 1.03 35.87
CA ASN A 701 38.55 1.73 37.12
C ASN A 701 40.07 1.97 37.24
N LYS A 702 40.56 2.29 38.43
CA LYS A 702 41.99 2.50 38.74
C LYS A 702 42.48 1.48 39.76
N LEU A 703 41.90 0.27 39.76
CA LEU A 703 42.23 -0.77 40.74
C LEU A 703 43.66 -1.26 40.50
N LYS A 704 44.46 -1.28 41.57
CA LYS A 704 45.82 -1.86 41.56
C LYS A 704 45.86 -3.29 42.06
N ASN A 705 44.92 -3.65 42.92
CA ASN A 705 44.75 -4.99 43.49
C ASN A 705 43.27 -5.34 43.53
N LEU A 706 42.96 -6.63 43.40
CA LEU A 706 41.63 -7.18 43.60
C LEU A 706 41.76 -8.57 44.22
N ASP A 707 41.28 -8.74 45.45
CA ASP A 707 41.23 -10.04 46.12
C ASP A 707 39.85 -10.67 45.94
N VAL A 708 39.81 -11.79 45.21
CA VAL A 708 38.61 -12.59 44.94
C VAL A 708 38.62 -13.93 45.67
N THR A 709 39.63 -14.20 46.52
CA THR A 709 39.88 -15.54 47.08
C THR A 709 38.79 -16.02 48.06
N ASN A 710 37.99 -15.11 48.60
CA ASN A 710 36.87 -15.40 49.50
C ASN A 710 35.52 -15.60 48.79
N ASN A 711 35.50 -15.51 47.45
CA ASN A 711 34.28 -15.62 46.64
C ASN A 711 34.33 -16.89 45.77
N LYS A 712 33.21 -17.25 45.13
CA LYS A 712 33.12 -18.39 44.20
C LYS A 712 32.47 -17.94 42.90
N LEU A 713 33.20 -17.15 42.13
CA LEU A 713 32.64 -16.42 41.00
C LEU A 713 32.40 -17.33 39.78
N ALA A 714 31.26 -17.14 39.12
CA ALA A 714 31.00 -17.60 37.76
C ALA A 714 31.47 -16.57 36.72
N LEU A 715 31.42 -15.27 37.04
CA LEU A 715 31.85 -14.16 36.17
C LEU A 715 32.78 -13.20 36.94
N LEU A 716 33.99 -13.00 36.39
CA LEU A 716 34.93 -11.97 36.85
C LEU A 716 35.33 -11.06 35.69
N ALA A 717 34.95 -9.78 35.79
CA ALA A 717 35.22 -8.74 34.82
C ALA A 717 35.99 -7.59 35.47
N CYS A 718 37.32 -7.54 35.31
CA CYS A 718 38.19 -6.51 35.89
C CYS A 718 39.12 -5.84 34.87
N SER A 719 38.72 -5.86 33.60
CA SER A 719 39.43 -5.25 32.47
C SER A 719 39.64 -3.74 32.60
N ASN A 720 40.66 -3.18 31.92
CA ASN A 720 40.99 -1.75 31.93
C ASN A 720 41.20 -1.21 33.36
N ASN A 721 42.11 -1.84 34.09
CA ASN A 721 42.55 -1.42 35.41
C ASN A 721 44.09 -1.36 35.44
N GLU A 722 44.67 -1.22 36.62
CA GLU A 722 46.13 -1.20 36.82
C GLU A 722 46.63 -2.45 37.57
N LEU A 723 45.92 -3.58 37.46
CA LEU A 723 46.25 -4.81 38.17
C LEU A 723 47.61 -5.36 37.70
N THR A 724 48.52 -5.60 38.64
CA THR A 724 49.82 -6.24 38.38
C THR A 724 49.81 -7.74 38.67
N SER A 725 48.89 -8.19 39.52
CA SER A 725 48.65 -9.60 39.83
C SER A 725 47.16 -9.85 40.07
N LEU A 726 46.72 -11.09 39.86
CA LEU A 726 45.36 -11.53 40.15
C LEU A 726 45.38 -12.98 40.63
N ASN A 727 45.03 -13.20 41.90
CA ASN A 727 45.00 -14.54 42.47
C ASN A 727 43.66 -15.22 42.18
N LEU A 728 43.67 -16.23 41.31
CA LEU A 728 42.49 -17.03 40.94
C LEU A 728 42.38 -18.36 41.70
N THR A 729 43.03 -18.47 42.86
CA THR A 729 42.90 -19.65 43.73
C THR A 729 41.43 -19.85 44.11
N ASN A 730 40.97 -21.10 44.08
CA ASN A 730 39.59 -21.52 44.36
C ASN A 730 38.49 -20.98 43.42
N GLN A 731 38.84 -20.30 42.32
CA GLN A 731 37.88 -19.81 41.32
C GLN A 731 37.57 -20.86 40.23
N ASN A 732 37.25 -22.09 40.63
CA ASN A 732 37.06 -23.23 39.70
C ASN A 732 35.72 -23.17 38.93
N ASN A 733 34.79 -22.35 39.41
CA ASN A 733 33.47 -22.13 38.82
C ASN A 733 33.45 -21.03 37.75
N LEU A 734 34.59 -20.36 37.49
CA LEU A 734 34.64 -19.28 36.50
C LEU A 734 34.27 -19.79 35.11
N VAL A 735 33.16 -19.26 34.59
CA VAL A 735 32.68 -19.46 33.23
C VAL A 735 33.20 -18.34 32.33
N GLN A 736 33.26 -17.12 32.86
CA GLN A 736 33.67 -15.90 32.16
C GLN A 736 34.77 -15.17 32.92
N LEU A 737 35.89 -14.93 32.23
CA LEU A 737 37.03 -14.20 32.78
C LEU A 737 37.49 -13.11 31.80
N TYR A 738 37.29 -11.85 32.18
CA TYR A 738 37.70 -10.68 31.42
C TYR A 738 38.69 -9.85 32.23
N VAL A 739 39.95 -9.87 31.83
CA VAL A 739 41.08 -9.23 32.53
C VAL A 739 41.94 -8.40 31.59
N GLU A 740 41.42 -8.06 30.40
CA GLU A 740 42.16 -7.35 29.37
C GLU A 740 42.58 -5.93 29.78
N ASN A 741 43.65 -5.40 29.16
CA ASN A 741 44.20 -4.08 29.42
C ASN A 741 44.51 -3.85 30.91
N ASN A 742 45.34 -4.71 31.47
CA ASN A 742 45.93 -4.59 32.80
C ASN A 742 47.47 -4.63 32.69
N LYS A 743 48.17 -4.86 33.80
CA LYS A 743 49.63 -4.97 33.86
C LYS A 743 50.08 -6.36 34.34
N LEU A 744 49.27 -7.39 34.08
CA LEU A 744 49.53 -8.76 34.56
C LEU A 744 50.75 -9.35 33.83
N THR A 745 51.72 -9.84 34.60
CA THR A 745 52.89 -10.57 34.06
C THR A 745 52.71 -12.09 34.08
N GLU A 746 51.84 -12.57 34.96
CA GLU A 746 51.47 -13.97 35.12
C GLU A 746 49.97 -14.09 35.45
N LEU A 747 49.38 -15.23 35.08
CA LEU A 747 47.99 -15.54 35.41
C LEU A 747 47.78 -17.05 35.43
N ASP A 748 47.60 -17.62 36.63
CA ASP A 748 47.37 -19.06 36.78
C ASP A 748 45.95 -19.45 36.35
N THR A 749 45.88 -20.09 35.19
CA THR A 749 44.66 -20.61 34.55
C THR A 749 44.60 -22.14 34.55
N THR A 750 45.57 -22.82 35.17
CA THR A 750 45.77 -24.28 35.08
C THR A 750 44.56 -25.10 35.56
N ASN A 751 43.84 -24.62 36.56
CA ASN A 751 42.69 -25.30 37.17
C ASN A 751 41.39 -24.49 36.98
N LYS A 752 40.98 -24.28 35.72
CA LYS A 752 39.78 -23.52 35.35
C LYS A 752 38.87 -24.27 34.36
N PRO A 753 38.37 -25.46 34.71
CA PRO A 753 37.67 -26.35 33.78
C PRO A 753 36.32 -25.80 33.26
N SER A 754 35.74 -24.86 33.98
CA SER A 754 34.44 -24.26 33.65
C SER A 754 34.54 -23.10 32.65
N LEU A 755 35.74 -22.64 32.29
CA LEU A 755 35.91 -21.47 31.43
C LEU A 755 35.34 -21.72 30.03
N VAL A 756 34.49 -20.78 29.60
CA VAL A 756 33.87 -20.74 28.26
C VAL A 756 34.33 -19.49 27.51
N TYR A 757 34.49 -18.36 28.20
CA TYR A 757 34.95 -17.09 27.62
C TYR A 757 36.14 -16.57 28.41
N PHE A 758 37.26 -16.32 27.72
CA PHE A 758 38.47 -15.83 28.35
C PHE A 758 39.14 -14.73 27.53
N ASN A 759 39.21 -13.53 28.08
CA ASN A 759 39.95 -12.41 27.50
C ASN A 759 41.04 -11.94 28.46
N CYS A 760 42.29 -12.12 28.08
CA CYS A 760 43.46 -11.62 28.79
C CYS A 760 44.33 -10.69 27.93
N SER A 761 43.77 -10.12 26.87
CA SER A 761 44.51 -9.28 25.92
C SER A 761 45.09 -8.00 26.55
N GLY A 762 46.12 -7.43 25.96
CA GLY A 762 46.69 -6.15 26.44
C GLY A 762 47.32 -6.25 27.83
N ASN A 763 48.00 -7.35 28.11
CA ASN A 763 48.75 -7.58 29.35
C ASN A 763 50.23 -7.83 29.01
N LEU A 764 51.01 -8.30 29.99
CA LEU A 764 52.43 -8.62 29.85
C LEU A 764 52.70 -10.12 30.02
N LEU A 765 51.70 -10.96 29.74
CA LEU A 765 51.76 -12.42 29.97
C LEU A 765 52.77 -13.06 29.03
N THR A 766 53.62 -13.94 29.57
CA THR A 766 54.61 -14.70 28.78
C THR A 766 54.16 -16.13 28.46
N ASN A 767 53.22 -16.66 29.23
CA ASN A 767 52.57 -17.95 29.02
C ASN A 767 51.14 -17.92 29.55
N ILE A 768 50.31 -18.82 29.03
CA ILE A 768 48.97 -19.14 29.55
C ILE A 768 48.75 -20.65 29.45
N ASN A 769 48.04 -21.26 30.40
CA ASN A 769 47.69 -22.68 30.35
C ASN A 769 46.17 -22.85 30.41
N ILE A 770 45.59 -23.14 29.24
CA ILE A 770 44.15 -23.31 29.02
C ILE A 770 43.76 -24.76 28.74
N THR A 771 44.67 -25.71 28.95
CA THR A 771 44.46 -27.13 28.58
C THR A 771 43.35 -27.80 29.39
N ALA A 772 43.10 -27.32 30.62
CA ALA A 772 41.98 -27.76 31.45
C ALA A 772 40.62 -27.16 31.01
N SER A 773 40.63 -26.03 30.29
CA SER A 773 39.43 -25.29 29.86
C SER A 773 38.81 -25.89 28.60
N THR A 774 38.44 -27.17 28.62
CA THR A 774 37.96 -27.91 27.43
C THR A 774 36.62 -27.39 26.87
N ASN A 775 35.89 -26.60 27.65
CA ASN A 775 34.64 -25.95 27.26
C ASN A 775 34.83 -24.56 26.63
N LEU A 776 36.08 -24.11 26.45
CA LEU A 776 36.39 -22.78 25.92
C LEU A 776 35.85 -22.62 24.50
N ILE A 777 35.08 -21.55 24.29
CA ILE A 777 34.45 -21.17 23.02
C ILE A 777 35.12 -19.93 22.43
N ASP A 778 35.50 -18.99 23.29
CA ASP A 778 36.08 -17.70 22.90
C ASP A 778 37.35 -17.44 23.72
N LEU A 779 38.46 -17.28 23.01
CA LEU A 779 39.75 -16.93 23.58
C LEU A 779 40.32 -15.69 22.89
N ASN A 780 40.55 -14.65 23.68
CA ASN A 780 41.38 -13.53 23.27
C ASN A 780 42.59 -13.38 24.20
N CYS A 781 43.77 -13.72 23.67
CA CYS A 781 45.06 -13.56 24.33
C CYS A 781 46.01 -12.62 23.57
N SER A 782 45.45 -11.80 22.67
CA SER A 782 46.23 -10.87 21.84
C SER A 782 46.97 -9.80 22.65
N ASN A 783 47.96 -9.14 22.04
CA ASN A 783 48.74 -8.05 22.66
C ASN A 783 49.32 -8.45 24.04
N ASN A 784 50.11 -9.51 24.04
CA ASN A 784 50.83 -10.03 25.19
C ASN A 784 52.29 -10.34 24.77
N LYS A 785 53.02 -11.11 25.58
CA LYS A 785 54.38 -11.57 25.31
C LYS A 785 54.45 -13.10 25.19
N LEU A 786 53.38 -13.73 24.71
CA LEU A 786 53.30 -15.19 24.60
C LEU A 786 54.31 -15.68 23.56
N THR A 787 55.05 -16.74 23.90
CA THR A 787 56.00 -17.41 22.99
C THR A 787 55.44 -18.72 22.42
N SER A 788 54.40 -19.27 23.04
CA SER A 788 53.70 -20.48 22.59
C SER A 788 52.24 -20.43 23.01
N LEU A 789 51.40 -21.18 22.29
CA LEU A 789 49.98 -21.31 22.57
C LEU A 789 49.50 -22.72 22.19
N ASP A 790 49.07 -23.51 23.18
CA ASP A 790 48.45 -24.82 22.97
C ASP A 790 46.92 -24.70 23.09
N VAL A 791 46.23 -24.85 21.96
CA VAL A 791 44.75 -24.85 21.86
C VAL A 791 44.18 -26.22 21.51
N THR A 792 45.02 -27.27 21.50
CA THR A 792 44.65 -28.61 20.97
C THR A 792 43.58 -29.32 21.81
N LYS A 793 43.43 -28.94 23.09
CA LYS A 793 42.39 -29.44 24.00
C LYS A 793 41.09 -28.62 23.95
N ASN A 794 41.12 -27.43 23.37
CA ASN A 794 39.98 -26.51 23.32
C ASN A 794 39.16 -26.75 22.04
N ILE A 795 38.71 -27.99 21.83
CA ILE A 795 38.02 -28.44 20.60
C ILE A 795 36.70 -27.71 20.32
N ASN A 796 36.18 -26.98 21.31
CA ASN A 796 34.96 -26.20 21.22
C ASN A 796 35.18 -24.73 20.79
N LEU A 797 36.42 -24.31 20.57
CA LEU A 797 36.74 -22.94 20.14
C LEU A 797 36.01 -22.56 18.85
N VAL A 798 35.39 -21.38 18.90
CA VAL A 798 34.68 -20.73 17.79
C VAL A 798 35.39 -19.43 17.42
N ILE A 799 35.95 -18.71 18.40
CA ILE A 799 36.69 -17.46 18.19
C ILE A 799 38.06 -17.61 18.85
N LEU A 800 39.11 -17.28 18.09
CA LEU A 800 40.48 -17.25 18.59
C LEU A 800 41.18 -15.96 18.12
N SER A 801 41.50 -15.09 19.08
CA SER A 801 42.33 -13.91 18.86
C SER A 801 43.63 -14.03 19.64
N CYS A 802 44.75 -14.20 18.93
CA CYS A 802 46.07 -14.39 19.52
C CYS A 802 47.13 -13.44 18.95
N GLY A 803 46.75 -12.51 18.07
CA GLY A 803 47.67 -11.57 17.42
C GLY A 803 48.49 -10.69 18.36
N THR A 804 49.53 -10.05 17.83
CA THR A 804 50.46 -9.19 18.59
C THR A 804 51.06 -9.94 19.79
N ASN A 805 51.68 -11.07 19.49
CA ASN A 805 52.46 -11.90 20.41
C ASN A 805 53.74 -12.34 19.69
N THR A 806 54.59 -13.10 20.36
CA THR A 806 55.84 -13.66 19.81
C THR A 806 55.74 -15.16 19.52
N ILE A 807 54.57 -15.61 19.03
CA ILE A 807 54.27 -17.03 18.78
C ILE A 807 54.77 -17.41 17.38
N SER A 808 55.77 -18.29 17.29
CA SER A 808 56.37 -18.71 16.01
C SER A 808 55.58 -19.77 15.23
N GLY A 809 54.44 -20.23 15.77
CA GLY A 809 53.53 -21.20 15.18
C GLY A 809 52.64 -21.83 16.27
N PHE A 810 51.44 -22.28 15.90
CA PHE A 810 50.52 -22.96 16.81
C PHE A 810 49.61 -23.94 16.05
N ASP A 811 49.25 -25.05 16.70
CA ASP A 811 48.42 -26.10 16.10
C ASP A 811 46.93 -25.82 16.33
N ILE A 812 46.22 -25.50 15.24
CA ILE A 812 44.76 -25.30 15.20
C ILE A 812 43.99 -26.46 14.56
N SER A 813 44.66 -27.58 14.25
CA SER A 813 44.07 -28.71 13.53
C SER A 813 42.91 -29.39 14.28
N LYS A 814 42.81 -29.18 15.60
CA LYS A 814 41.75 -29.74 16.45
C LYS A 814 40.55 -28.80 16.63
N ASN A 815 40.65 -27.54 16.24
CA ASN A 815 39.64 -26.52 16.50
C ASN A 815 38.67 -26.38 15.32
N LEU A 816 38.07 -27.50 14.89
CA LEU A 816 37.23 -27.60 13.68
C LEU A 816 35.97 -26.71 13.69
N LYS A 817 35.60 -26.18 14.87
CA LYS A 817 34.46 -25.28 15.07
C LYS A 817 34.81 -23.80 14.93
N LEU A 818 36.08 -23.45 14.68
CA LEU A 818 36.52 -22.06 14.50
C LEU A 818 35.76 -21.39 13.37
N LYS A 819 35.19 -20.23 13.69
CA LYS A 819 34.50 -19.31 12.76
C LYS A 819 35.29 -18.02 12.58
N GLU A 820 36.03 -17.59 13.60
CA GLU A 820 36.85 -16.37 13.54
C GLU A 820 38.25 -16.67 14.07
N LEU A 821 39.26 -16.34 13.27
CA LEU A 821 40.67 -16.49 13.62
C LEU A 821 41.41 -15.17 13.38
N GLU A 822 41.97 -14.60 14.44
CA GLU A 822 42.79 -13.39 14.40
C GLU A 822 44.20 -13.68 14.95
N CYS A 823 45.17 -13.72 14.05
CA CYS A 823 46.56 -14.07 14.32
C CYS A 823 47.53 -13.08 13.64
N THR A 824 47.16 -11.80 13.63
CA THR A 824 47.93 -10.68 13.08
C THR A 824 49.21 -10.40 13.88
N SER A 825 50.31 -9.97 13.25
CA SER A 825 51.55 -9.58 13.93
C SER A 825 52.14 -10.68 14.82
N LEU A 826 52.19 -11.92 14.33
CA LEU A 826 52.79 -13.07 15.03
C LEU A 826 54.14 -13.50 14.45
N GLN A 827 54.56 -12.92 13.32
CA GLN A 827 55.77 -13.33 12.58
C GLN A 827 55.65 -14.73 11.94
N LEU A 828 54.42 -15.19 11.66
CA LEU A 828 54.19 -16.51 11.05
C LEU A 828 54.77 -16.57 9.63
N ASN A 829 55.48 -17.65 9.33
CA ASN A 829 55.95 -17.94 7.96
C ASN A 829 54.94 -18.81 7.18
N GLU A 830 54.17 -19.62 7.89
CA GLU A 830 53.13 -20.50 7.35
C GLU A 830 51.89 -20.48 8.24
N LEU A 831 50.73 -20.73 7.64
CA LEU A 831 49.46 -20.84 8.34
C LEU A 831 48.55 -21.81 7.57
N ASP A 832 48.25 -22.97 8.17
CA ASP A 832 47.34 -23.96 7.59
C ASP A 832 45.93 -23.82 8.16
N VAL A 833 45.01 -23.33 7.32
CA VAL A 833 43.57 -23.19 7.64
C VAL A 833 42.71 -24.23 6.93
N THR A 834 43.30 -25.18 6.20
CA THR A 834 42.57 -26.09 5.31
C THR A 834 41.64 -27.06 6.05
N PHE A 835 41.87 -27.26 7.35
CA PHE A 835 41.04 -28.09 8.23
C PHE A 835 39.87 -27.36 8.89
N LEU A 836 39.64 -26.07 8.59
CA LEU A 836 38.63 -25.23 9.25
C LEU A 836 37.40 -24.97 8.36
N PRO A 837 36.45 -25.93 8.25
CA PRO A 837 35.31 -25.80 7.34
C PRO A 837 34.29 -24.73 7.76
N GLU A 838 34.29 -24.35 9.05
CA GLU A 838 33.36 -23.36 9.61
C GLU A 838 33.90 -21.92 9.57
N LEU A 839 35.14 -21.71 9.10
CA LEU A 839 35.81 -20.41 9.13
C LEU A 839 35.07 -19.37 8.27
N LYS A 840 34.71 -18.25 8.90
CA LYS A 840 34.01 -17.11 8.30
C LYS A 840 34.88 -15.86 8.22
N LYS A 841 35.70 -15.62 9.24
CA LYS A 841 36.63 -14.48 9.28
C LYS A 841 38.04 -14.96 9.54
N LEU A 842 38.98 -14.46 8.74
CA LEU A 842 40.40 -14.70 8.88
C LEU A 842 41.15 -13.38 8.87
N SER A 843 41.87 -13.07 9.95
CA SER A 843 42.78 -11.94 10.04
C SER A 843 44.18 -12.45 10.38
N ALA A 844 45.08 -12.46 9.40
CA ALA A 844 46.46 -12.94 9.54
C ALA A 844 47.46 -11.94 8.93
N GLY A 845 47.18 -10.65 9.07
CA GLY A 845 48.05 -9.58 8.56
C GLY A 845 49.34 -9.41 9.35
N ASP A 846 50.27 -8.61 8.83
CA ASP A 846 51.57 -8.30 9.44
C ASP A 846 52.34 -9.56 9.85
N ASN A 847 52.38 -10.54 8.96
CA ASN A 847 53.12 -11.78 9.11
C ASN A 847 54.12 -11.92 7.94
N ASN A 848 54.81 -13.05 7.87
CA ASN A 848 55.78 -13.37 6.82
C ASN A 848 55.23 -14.40 5.82
N LEU A 849 53.90 -14.49 5.66
CA LEU A 849 53.27 -15.50 4.80
C LEU A 849 53.62 -15.26 3.33
N SER A 850 54.16 -16.28 2.67
CA SER A 850 54.44 -16.28 1.23
C SER A 850 53.32 -16.89 0.39
N THR A 851 52.52 -17.79 0.98
CA THR A 851 51.35 -18.44 0.37
C THR A 851 50.28 -18.70 1.44
N ILE A 852 49.03 -18.90 1.01
CA ILE A 852 47.94 -19.35 1.86
C ILE A 852 46.89 -20.11 1.04
N ASP A 853 46.46 -21.28 1.49
CA ASP A 853 45.40 -22.07 0.84
C ASP A 853 44.05 -21.83 1.54
N LEU A 854 43.13 -21.14 0.85
CA LEU A 854 41.78 -20.83 1.33
C LEU A 854 40.71 -21.75 0.72
N SER A 855 41.11 -22.77 -0.05
CA SER A 855 40.22 -23.56 -0.91
C SER A 855 39.21 -24.44 -0.16
N LYS A 856 39.44 -24.69 1.13
CA LYS A 856 38.56 -25.46 2.01
C LYS A 856 37.65 -24.59 2.89
N ASN A 857 37.92 -23.29 2.98
CA ASN A 857 37.20 -22.36 3.84
C ASN A 857 36.04 -21.69 3.09
N LEU A 858 35.11 -22.51 2.59
CA LEU A 858 34.02 -22.08 1.71
C LEU A 858 33.04 -21.09 2.37
N LYS A 859 33.07 -20.99 3.71
CA LYS A 859 32.23 -20.11 4.51
C LYS A 859 32.83 -18.72 4.77
N LEU A 860 34.04 -18.44 4.26
CA LEU A 860 34.70 -17.14 4.43
C LEU A 860 33.85 -16.00 3.87
N THR A 861 33.58 -15.02 4.72
CA THR A 861 32.96 -13.73 4.40
C THR A 861 33.97 -12.60 4.49
N GLU A 862 35.02 -12.75 5.30
CA GLU A 862 36.04 -11.72 5.50
C GLU A 862 37.45 -12.31 5.56
N VAL A 863 38.36 -11.71 4.80
CA VAL A 863 39.78 -12.09 4.77
C VAL A 863 40.63 -10.81 4.86
N ASN A 864 41.48 -10.75 5.87
CA ASN A 864 42.47 -9.69 6.06
C ASN A 864 43.88 -10.27 6.18
N LEU A 865 44.70 -10.02 5.15
CA LEU A 865 46.07 -10.53 5.01
C LEU A 865 47.04 -9.38 4.71
N PHE A 866 46.76 -8.18 5.21
CA PHE A 866 47.62 -7.02 4.99
C PHE A 866 49.08 -7.28 5.38
N GLN A 867 50.05 -6.62 4.75
CA GLN A 867 51.46 -6.65 5.14
C GLN A 867 52.03 -8.07 5.30
N ASN A 868 51.96 -8.86 4.23
CA ASN A 868 52.57 -10.18 4.11
C ASN A 868 53.52 -10.21 2.88
N GLN A 869 53.99 -11.41 2.50
CA GLN A 869 54.88 -11.62 1.35
C GLN A 869 54.18 -12.33 0.18
N LEU A 870 52.84 -12.28 0.10
CA LEU A 870 52.04 -13.02 -0.88
C LEU A 870 52.28 -12.51 -2.31
N THR A 871 52.58 -13.40 -3.25
CA THR A 871 52.70 -13.09 -4.69
C THR A 871 51.43 -13.38 -5.49
N GLU A 872 50.58 -14.27 -4.97
CA GLU A 872 49.27 -14.63 -5.50
C GLU A 872 48.34 -15.05 -4.36
N ILE A 873 47.03 -15.01 -4.62
CA ILE A 873 46.00 -15.52 -3.72
C ILE A 873 44.79 -15.99 -4.56
N ASP A 874 44.32 -17.22 -4.30
CA ASP A 874 43.11 -17.76 -4.91
C ASP A 874 41.92 -17.63 -3.95
N VAL A 875 41.00 -16.71 -4.27
CA VAL A 875 39.73 -16.51 -3.56
C VAL A 875 38.52 -17.02 -4.35
N THR A 876 38.73 -17.67 -5.49
CA THR A 876 37.66 -17.97 -6.47
C THR A 876 36.62 -18.97 -5.96
N LYS A 877 36.96 -19.75 -4.93
CA LYS A 877 36.07 -20.71 -4.25
C LYS A 877 35.31 -20.10 -3.06
N ASN A 878 35.70 -18.92 -2.58
CA ASN A 878 35.09 -18.28 -1.40
C ASN A 878 33.90 -17.41 -1.84
N LEU A 879 32.83 -18.04 -2.32
CA LEU A 879 31.70 -17.37 -2.96
C LEU A 879 30.93 -16.41 -2.03
N LEU A 880 31.06 -16.58 -0.72
CA LEU A 880 30.43 -15.74 0.32
C LEU A 880 31.27 -14.53 0.74
N LEU A 881 32.47 -14.36 0.17
CA LEU A 881 33.41 -13.31 0.53
C LEU A 881 32.83 -11.91 0.25
N SER A 882 32.63 -11.13 1.31
CA SER A 882 32.15 -9.74 1.27
C SER A 882 33.25 -8.72 1.49
N ASN A 883 34.28 -9.05 2.29
CA ASN A 883 35.39 -8.15 2.62
C ASN A 883 36.73 -8.82 2.31
N LEU A 884 37.55 -8.19 1.46
CA LEU A 884 38.88 -8.68 1.12
C LEU A 884 39.93 -7.58 1.29
N LEU A 885 40.81 -7.73 2.28
CA LEU A 885 41.88 -6.79 2.59
C LEU A 885 43.22 -7.51 2.42
N VAL A 886 43.93 -7.21 1.35
CA VAL A 886 45.27 -7.76 1.03
C VAL A 886 46.32 -6.68 0.72
N PRO A 887 46.31 -5.49 1.36
CA PRO A 887 47.27 -4.45 1.00
C PRO A 887 48.69 -4.77 1.49
N LYS A 888 49.70 -4.08 0.94
CA LYS A 888 51.12 -4.25 1.29
C LYS A 888 51.62 -5.70 1.11
N ASN A 889 51.25 -6.32 0.00
CA ASN A 889 51.75 -7.63 -0.41
C ASN A 889 52.58 -7.48 -1.70
N LYS A 890 52.88 -8.60 -2.38
CA LYS A 890 53.57 -8.64 -3.68
C LYS A 890 52.67 -9.20 -4.77
N LEU A 891 51.34 -9.05 -4.64
CA LEU A 891 50.37 -9.65 -5.56
C LEU A 891 50.57 -9.10 -6.98
N THR A 892 50.61 -9.98 -7.96
CA THR A 892 50.66 -9.60 -9.39
C THR A 892 49.32 -9.78 -10.09
N VAL A 893 48.46 -10.64 -9.54
CA VAL A 893 47.12 -10.94 -10.04
C VAL A 893 46.17 -11.10 -8.86
N LEU A 894 44.92 -10.67 -9.03
CA LEU A 894 43.83 -10.90 -8.08
C LEU A 894 42.53 -11.14 -8.86
N ASN A 895 41.99 -12.35 -8.77
CA ASN A 895 40.75 -12.73 -9.45
C ASN A 895 39.57 -12.76 -8.47
N THR A 896 38.66 -11.80 -8.60
CA THR A 896 37.46 -11.65 -7.77
C THR A 896 36.15 -11.97 -8.52
N VAL A 897 36.22 -12.47 -9.76
CA VAL A 897 35.05 -12.54 -10.67
C VAL A 897 33.90 -13.40 -10.11
N ASN A 898 34.21 -14.41 -9.30
CA ASN A 898 33.24 -15.32 -8.70
C ASN A 898 32.72 -14.83 -7.32
N ASN A 899 33.35 -13.83 -6.71
CA ASN A 899 33.00 -13.32 -5.38
C ASN A 899 31.87 -12.29 -5.48
N LEU A 900 30.69 -12.71 -5.94
CA LEU A 900 29.55 -11.82 -6.20
C LEU A 900 29.01 -11.12 -4.94
N ALA A 901 29.38 -11.62 -3.76
CA ALA A 901 29.03 -11.03 -2.46
C ALA A 901 29.95 -9.86 -2.04
N LEU A 902 31.03 -9.59 -2.78
CA LEU A 902 32.06 -8.61 -2.42
C LEU A 902 31.49 -7.18 -2.31
N GLU A 903 31.73 -6.55 -1.17
CA GLU A 903 31.31 -5.18 -0.82
C GLU A 903 32.52 -4.26 -0.61
N TYR A 904 33.60 -4.79 -0.03
CA TYR A 904 34.81 -4.05 0.29
C TYR A 904 36.04 -4.79 -0.24
N VAL A 905 36.88 -4.11 -1.02
CA VAL A 905 38.17 -4.64 -1.48
C VAL A 905 39.29 -3.63 -1.32
N ASP A 906 40.34 -4.02 -0.60
CA ASP A 906 41.55 -3.22 -0.42
C ASP A 906 42.78 -4.04 -0.80
N PHE A 907 43.55 -3.55 -1.77
CA PHE A 907 44.80 -4.15 -2.23
C PHE A 907 45.86 -3.09 -2.52
N TYR A 908 45.87 -1.97 -1.78
CA TYR A 908 46.90 -0.95 -1.95
C TYR A 908 48.32 -1.49 -1.69
N ASN A 909 49.36 -0.88 -2.27
CA ASN A 909 50.76 -1.35 -2.20
C ASN A 909 50.92 -2.81 -2.65
N ASN A 910 50.59 -3.10 -3.91
CA ASN A 910 50.82 -4.39 -4.56
C ASN A 910 51.44 -4.19 -5.95
N GLN A 911 51.44 -5.21 -6.81
CA GLN A 911 52.04 -5.18 -8.15
C GLN A 911 51.03 -5.55 -9.25
N LEU A 912 49.73 -5.34 -9.04
CA LEU A 912 48.69 -5.67 -10.01
C LEU A 912 48.78 -4.77 -11.25
N THR A 913 48.58 -5.35 -12.44
CA THR A 913 48.51 -4.62 -13.71
C THR A 913 47.10 -4.38 -14.21
N THR A 914 46.14 -5.21 -13.79
CA THR A 914 44.72 -5.05 -14.14
C THR A 914 43.85 -5.43 -12.96
N PHE A 915 42.66 -4.83 -12.86
CA PHE A 915 41.65 -5.23 -11.89
C PHE A 915 40.24 -4.95 -12.42
N ASP A 916 39.34 -5.92 -12.27
CA ASP A 916 37.98 -5.87 -12.80
C ASP A 916 36.96 -6.30 -11.74
N ILE A 917 36.01 -5.40 -11.44
CA ILE A 917 34.87 -5.66 -10.55
C ILE A 917 33.52 -5.56 -11.26
N SER A 918 33.48 -5.56 -12.60
CA SER A 918 32.24 -5.41 -13.39
C SER A 918 31.17 -6.47 -13.08
N LYS A 919 31.58 -7.64 -12.58
CA LYS A 919 30.66 -8.69 -12.10
C LYS A 919 30.27 -8.54 -10.63
N ASN A 920 31.02 -7.80 -9.83
CA ASN A 920 30.83 -7.64 -8.38
C ASN A 920 29.91 -6.46 -8.07
N LYS A 921 28.60 -6.64 -8.34
CA LYS A 921 27.56 -5.60 -8.25
C LYS A 921 27.29 -5.04 -6.85
N LYS A 922 27.97 -5.53 -5.81
CA LYS A 922 27.83 -5.08 -4.42
C LYS A 922 29.00 -4.23 -3.92
N VAL A 923 30.09 -4.13 -4.69
CA VAL A 923 31.30 -3.42 -4.26
C VAL A 923 31.03 -1.93 -4.09
N ARG A 924 31.25 -1.43 -2.87
CA ARG A 924 31.08 -0.02 -2.46
C ARG A 924 32.40 0.65 -2.09
N TYR A 925 33.46 -0.11 -1.86
CA TYR A 925 34.80 0.42 -1.63
C TYR A 925 35.85 -0.34 -2.42
N VAL A 926 36.73 0.42 -3.06
CA VAL A 926 37.95 -0.07 -3.71
C VAL A 926 39.10 0.84 -3.33
N ASN A 927 40.16 0.27 -2.76
CA ASN A 927 41.44 0.92 -2.59
C ASN A 927 42.53 0.14 -3.35
N CYS A 928 43.08 0.77 -4.38
CA CYS A 928 44.08 0.19 -5.26
C CYS A 928 45.34 1.05 -5.37
N ASN A 929 45.54 1.97 -4.43
CA ASN A 929 46.67 2.89 -4.44
C ASN A 929 48.01 2.15 -4.53
N ASN A 930 48.96 2.69 -5.30
CA ASN A 930 50.32 2.20 -5.42
C ASN A 930 50.37 0.74 -5.92
N ASN A 931 49.85 0.57 -7.14
CA ASN A 931 49.95 -0.65 -7.93
C ASN A 931 50.60 -0.32 -9.29
N LYS A 932 50.56 -1.25 -10.25
CA LYS A 932 51.07 -1.07 -11.62
C LYS A 932 49.92 -1.09 -12.63
N LEU A 933 48.74 -0.59 -12.24
CA LEU A 933 47.52 -0.76 -13.04
C LEU A 933 47.63 -0.03 -14.38
N THR A 934 47.36 -0.74 -15.48
CA THR A 934 47.15 -0.18 -16.82
C THR A 934 45.66 -0.12 -17.17
N SER A 935 44.84 -0.91 -16.50
CA SER A 935 43.38 -0.96 -16.66
C SER A 935 42.68 -1.20 -15.32
N LEU A 936 41.63 -0.44 -15.06
CA LEU A 936 40.76 -0.59 -13.89
C LEU A 936 39.30 -0.52 -14.33
N ASN A 937 38.57 -1.62 -14.14
CA ASN A 937 37.14 -1.69 -14.48
C ASN A 937 36.27 -1.70 -13.21
N LEU A 938 35.65 -0.55 -12.92
CA LEU A 938 34.72 -0.32 -11.83
C LEU A 938 33.24 -0.31 -12.29
N GLN A 939 32.94 -0.74 -13.52
CA GLN A 939 31.59 -0.71 -14.08
C GLN A 939 30.67 -1.80 -13.51
N ASN A 940 30.43 -1.77 -12.20
CA ASN A 940 29.68 -2.79 -11.47
C ASN A 940 28.16 -2.49 -11.37
N GLY A 941 27.68 -1.38 -11.95
CA GLY A 941 26.28 -1.00 -11.94
C GLY A 941 25.85 -0.12 -10.75
N ILE A 942 26.77 0.20 -9.82
CA ILE A 942 26.53 1.12 -8.71
C ILE A 942 26.94 2.55 -9.12
N LYS A 943 26.05 3.52 -8.92
CA LYS A 943 26.29 4.94 -9.24
C LYS A 943 27.03 5.69 -8.13
N GLU A 944 26.81 5.29 -6.87
CA GLU A 944 27.35 5.96 -5.69
C GLU A 944 28.08 4.94 -4.80
N LEU A 945 29.39 5.13 -4.65
CA LEU A 945 30.21 4.39 -3.68
C LEU A 945 30.08 5.11 -2.32
N TYR A 946 29.06 4.74 -1.52
CA TYR A 946 28.84 5.30 -0.17
C TYR A 946 29.85 4.75 0.84
N ILE A 947 30.52 5.61 1.61
CA ILE A 947 31.22 5.20 2.83
C ILE A 947 31.26 6.34 3.85
N ASN A 948 30.96 6.00 5.10
CA ASN A 948 30.84 6.93 6.21
C ASN A 948 32.17 7.19 6.95
N ILE A 949 33.30 6.56 6.57
CA ILE A 949 34.58 6.69 7.30
C ILE A 949 35.84 6.52 6.40
N ASP A 950 35.83 5.62 5.41
CA ASP A 950 37.00 5.36 4.54
C ASP A 950 36.79 5.85 3.10
N VAL A 951 37.82 6.48 2.52
CA VAL A 951 37.70 7.16 1.22
C VAL A 951 38.40 6.33 0.13
N PRO A 952 37.76 6.05 -1.03
CA PRO A 952 38.41 5.28 -2.09
C PRO A 952 39.70 5.97 -2.54
N ASN A 953 40.70 5.18 -2.94
CA ASN A 953 42.00 5.71 -3.35
C ASN A 953 42.58 4.92 -4.53
N TYR A 954 42.75 5.61 -5.65
CA TYR A 954 43.18 5.07 -6.93
C TYR A 954 44.56 5.63 -7.35
N LYS A 955 45.20 6.45 -6.52
CA LYS A 955 46.45 7.16 -6.83
C LYS A 955 47.66 6.25 -6.96
N ASN A 956 48.74 6.80 -7.50
CA ASN A 956 50.04 6.15 -7.66
C ASN A 956 49.96 4.90 -8.55
N ASN A 957 49.15 4.96 -9.61
CA ASN A 957 49.11 4.00 -10.71
C ASN A 957 49.53 4.73 -11.99
N PRO A 958 50.83 5.00 -12.21
CA PRO A 958 51.30 5.95 -13.23
C PRO A 958 50.93 5.56 -14.67
N ASP A 959 50.73 4.26 -14.94
CA ASP A 959 50.37 3.76 -16.26
C ASP A 959 48.84 3.67 -16.49
N LEU A 960 48.03 4.01 -15.47
CA LEU A 960 46.57 3.98 -15.57
C LEU A 960 46.10 5.23 -16.32
N LYS A 961 45.54 5.04 -17.51
CA LYS A 961 45.03 6.15 -18.33
C LYS A 961 43.53 6.36 -18.21
N CYS A 962 42.78 5.30 -17.91
CA CYS A 962 41.33 5.34 -17.85
C CYS A 962 40.79 4.41 -16.76
N ILE A 963 39.83 4.90 -15.99
CA ILE A 963 39.02 4.09 -15.07
C ILE A 963 37.64 3.93 -15.70
N GLN A 964 37.26 2.68 -15.99
CA GLN A 964 35.96 2.38 -16.54
C GLN A 964 34.92 2.39 -15.41
N VAL A 965 33.87 3.19 -15.52
CA VAL A 965 32.87 3.42 -14.45
C VAL A 965 31.45 3.32 -15.00
N THR A 966 30.46 3.14 -14.12
CA THR A 966 29.04 3.14 -14.51
C THR A 966 28.48 4.54 -14.78
N ASP A 967 29.02 5.58 -14.13
CA ASP A 967 28.62 6.98 -14.32
C ASP A 967 29.86 7.87 -14.38
N ALA A 968 30.29 8.23 -15.60
CA ALA A 968 31.50 9.00 -15.82
C ALA A 968 31.42 10.42 -15.24
N LYS A 969 30.22 11.02 -15.23
CA LYS A 969 30.01 12.37 -14.73
C LYS A 969 30.14 12.41 -13.21
N TYR A 970 29.46 11.51 -12.51
CA TYR A 970 29.55 11.40 -11.05
C TYR A 970 30.98 11.11 -10.59
N ALA A 971 31.64 10.16 -11.25
CA ALA A 971 33.03 9.80 -10.94
C ALA A 971 33.98 10.99 -11.12
N LYS A 972 33.85 11.75 -12.22
CA LYS A 972 34.66 12.96 -12.45
C LYS A 972 34.43 14.01 -11.37
N THR A 973 33.20 14.22 -10.90
CA THR A 973 32.92 15.21 -9.86
C THR A 973 33.46 14.78 -8.48
N ASN A 974 33.28 13.50 -8.11
CA ASN A 974 33.48 13.06 -6.73
C ASN A 974 34.80 12.33 -6.49
N TRP A 975 35.39 11.71 -7.53
CA TRP A 975 36.55 10.82 -7.38
C TRP A 975 37.84 11.36 -7.96
N SER A 976 37.82 12.48 -8.71
CA SER A 976 39.02 13.06 -9.34
C SER A 976 40.12 13.40 -8.34
N TYR A 977 39.78 13.81 -7.11
CA TYR A 977 40.79 14.04 -6.08
C TYR A 977 41.52 12.76 -5.65
N TYR A 978 40.92 11.59 -5.84
CA TYR A 978 41.42 10.29 -5.40
C TYR A 978 42.03 9.45 -6.53
N ALA A 979 42.11 9.99 -7.75
CA ALA A 979 42.80 9.39 -8.90
C ALA A 979 44.05 10.18 -9.29
N ASP A 980 44.91 9.61 -10.13
CA ASP A 980 46.08 10.31 -10.67
C ASP A 980 45.66 11.41 -11.66
N PRO A 981 46.40 12.54 -11.77
CA PRO A 981 45.94 13.75 -12.48
C PRO A 981 45.57 13.58 -13.96
N ASN A 982 46.08 12.56 -14.64
CA ASN A 982 45.84 12.30 -16.07
C ASN A 982 44.87 11.15 -16.33
N VAL A 983 44.26 10.58 -15.28
CA VAL A 983 43.29 9.49 -15.40
C VAL A 983 41.94 10.06 -15.81
N ARG A 984 41.38 9.56 -16.92
CA ARG A 984 39.98 9.87 -17.29
C ARG A 984 39.01 8.84 -16.69
N PHE A 985 37.83 9.29 -16.29
CA PHE A 985 36.70 8.41 -15.98
C PHE A 985 35.83 8.28 -17.23
N SER A 986 35.50 7.05 -17.64
CA SER A 986 34.67 6.80 -18.83
C SER A 986 33.76 5.60 -18.63
N GLU A 987 32.58 5.62 -19.25
CA GLU A 987 31.74 4.42 -19.39
C GLU A 987 32.33 3.44 -20.40
N ASP A 988 33.15 3.95 -21.32
CA ASP A 988 33.90 3.20 -22.32
C ASP A 988 35.35 3.70 -22.39
N CYS A 989 36.28 2.91 -21.86
CA CYS A 989 37.72 3.19 -21.94
C CYS A 989 38.34 2.81 -23.29
N ALA A 990 37.59 2.20 -24.21
CA ALA A 990 38.05 1.76 -25.52
C ALA A 990 37.73 2.76 -26.67
N GLY A 991 36.89 3.78 -26.46
CA GLY A 991 36.51 4.76 -27.50
C GLY A 991 37.38 6.04 -27.60
N PRO A 992 37.43 6.73 -28.76
CA PRO A 992 38.17 7.98 -28.97
C PRO A 992 37.54 9.18 -28.23
N LEU A 993 38.37 10.12 -27.76
CA LEU A 993 37.95 11.35 -27.10
C LEU A 993 37.19 12.25 -28.10
N THR A 994 35.96 12.66 -27.79
CA THR A 994 35.16 13.56 -28.66
C THR A 994 35.06 14.95 -28.04
N LEU A 995 35.52 15.97 -28.77
CA LEU A 995 35.37 17.39 -28.41
C LEU A 995 34.22 18.04 -29.21
N PRO A 996 33.56 19.09 -28.68
CA PRO A 996 32.52 19.83 -29.41
C PRO A 996 33.03 20.39 -30.75
N ALA A 997 32.22 20.35 -31.80
CA ALA A 997 32.63 20.76 -33.15
C ALA A 997 33.15 22.21 -33.25
N ASN A 998 32.73 23.09 -32.32
CA ASN A 998 33.14 24.50 -32.24
C ASN A 998 34.26 24.76 -31.22
N ASN A 999 35.02 23.72 -30.83
CA ASN A 999 36.08 23.85 -29.86
C ASN A 999 37.24 24.73 -30.36
N PHE A 1000 37.51 24.77 -31.68
CA PHE A 1000 38.58 25.58 -32.25
C PHE A 1000 38.09 26.67 -33.22
N THR A 1001 38.76 27.82 -33.19
CA THR A 1001 38.62 28.89 -34.19
C THR A 1001 39.97 29.10 -34.89
N VAL A 1002 39.99 29.11 -36.23
CA VAL A 1002 41.20 29.27 -37.05
C VAL A 1002 41.02 30.43 -38.04
N GLU A 1003 41.90 31.43 -38.02
CA GLU A 1003 41.84 32.66 -38.85
C GLU A 1003 43.15 32.87 -39.64
N ALA A 1004 43.07 33.37 -40.88
CA ALA A 1004 44.25 33.70 -41.73
C ALA A 1004 44.23 35.15 -42.26
N LYS A 1005 45.40 35.80 -42.36
CA LYS A 1005 45.59 37.19 -42.84
C LYS A 1005 46.62 37.25 -43.99
N GLY A 1006 46.29 37.97 -45.07
CA GLY A 1006 47.10 38.12 -46.31
C GLY A 1006 48.31 39.06 -46.23
N GLU A 1007 49.13 39.13 -47.29
CA GLU A 1007 50.30 40.02 -47.34
C GLU A 1007 49.93 41.50 -47.62
N THR A 1008 50.76 42.44 -47.16
CA THR A 1008 50.46 43.89 -47.25
C THR A 1008 50.78 44.54 -48.59
N CYS A 1009 51.84 44.08 -49.28
CA CYS A 1009 52.25 44.54 -50.62
C CYS A 1009 52.79 43.36 -51.42
N LEU A 1010 52.80 43.48 -52.76
CA LEU A 1010 53.20 42.41 -53.66
C LEU A 1010 54.65 42.00 -53.38
N GLY A 1011 54.87 40.82 -52.79
CA GLY A 1011 56.20 40.27 -52.52
C GLY A 1011 56.73 40.46 -51.09
N GLU A 1012 55.94 40.97 -50.14
CA GLU A 1012 56.36 41.17 -48.74
C GLU A 1012 56.28 39.89 -47.87
N ASN A 1013 55.49 38.89 -48.25
CA ASN A 1013 55.43 37.57 -47.59
C ASN A 1013 55.15 37.58 -46.07
N ASN A 1014 54.32 38.52 -45.59
CA ASN A 1014 54.09 38.76 -44.16
C ASN A 1014 52.70 38.30 -43.64
N GLY A 1015 52.09 37.27 -44.26
CA GLY A 1015 50.80 36.72 -43.83
C GLY A 1015 50.83 35.99 -42.47
N GLN A 1016 49.66 35.68 -41.90
CA GLN A 1016 49.54 35.10 -40.54
C GLN A 1016 48.39 34.08 -40.40
N ILE A 1017 48.50 33.12 -39.47
CA ILE A 1017 47.47 32.17 -39.02
C ILE A 1017 47.32 32.24 -37.50
N ASN A 1018 46.08 32.33 -37.00
CA ASN A 1018 45.73 32.33 -35.57
C ASN A 1018 44.79 31.17 -35.24
N ILE A 1019 45.06 30.42 -34.16
CA ILE A 1019 44.22 29.32 -33.64
C ILE A 1019 43.85 29.63 -32.18
N THR A 1020 42.59 29.41 -31.80
CA THR A 1020 42.14 29.44 -30.40
C THR A 1020 41.26 28.23 -30.06
N ALA A 1021 41.35 27.69 -28.84
CA ALA A 1021 40.58 26.54 -28.34
C ALA A 1021 39.70 26.92 -27.14
N LYS A 1022 38.55 26.27 -26.96
CA LYS A 1022 37.64 26.50 -25.82
C LYS A 1022 37.99 25.64 -24.61
N GLU A 1023 38.11 24.34 -24.81
CA GLU A 1023 38.50 23.39 -23.76
C GLU A 1023 40.01 23.39 -23.58
N THR A 1024 40.49 23.24 -22.34
CA THR A 1024 41.91 23.27 -22.03
C THR A 1024 42.54 21.88 -22.13
N TYR A 1025 43.38 21.69 -23.15
CA TYR A 1025 44.25 20.52 -23.31
C TYR A 1025 45.63 20.98 -23.81
N ALA A 1026 46.64 20.10 -23.71
CA ALA A 1026 47.93 20.33 -24.34
C ALA A 1026 47.82 20.01 -25.84
N TYR A 1027 47.39 20.97 -26.65
CA TYR A 1027 47.20 20.74 -28.09
C TYR A 1027 48.50 20.85 -28.88
N GLU A 1028 48.58 20.11 -29.98
CA GLU A 1028 49.60 20.27 -31.03
C GLU A 1028 48.93 20.57 -32.38
N ALA A 1029 49.27 21.69 -33.01
CA ALA A 1029 48.85 22.06 -34.37
C ALA A 1029 49.98 21.79 -35.37
N LYS A 1030 49.71 20.97 -36.39
CA LYS A 1030 50.62 20.76 -37.53
C LYS A 1030 50.20 21.65 -38.69
N ILE A 1031 50.97 22.71 -38.95
CA ILE A 1031 50.72 23.66 -40.05
C ILE A 1031 51.73 23.38 -41.17
N ASN A 1032 51.25 22.87 -42.32
CA ASN A 1032 52.08 22.43 -43.46
C ASN A 1032 53.29 21.56 -43.04
N GLY A 1033 53.05 20.59 -42.15
CA GLY A 1033 54.05 19.62 -41.70
C GLY A 1033 54.92 20.06 -40.51
N LYS A 1034 54.82 21.32 -40.06
CA LYS A 1034 55.52 21.79 -38.85
C LYS A 1034 54.60 21.70 -37.61
N THR A 1035 55.01 20.93 -36.62
CA THR A 1035 54.27 20.77 -35.34
C THR A 1035 54.56 21.92 -34.38
N LEU A 1036 53.50 22.54 -33.86
CA LEU A 1036 53.54 23.65 -32.92
C LEU A 1036 52.64 23.33 -31.72
N ALA A 1037 53.19 23.25 -30.51
CA ALA A 1037 52.42 23.07 -29.29
C ALA A 1037 51.78 24.40 -28.85
N PHE A 1038 50.54 24.37 -28.36
CA PHE A 1038 49.93 25.55 -27.75
C PHE A 1038 49.14 25.19 -26.47
N THR A 1039 49.75 25.49 -25.33
CA THR A 1039 49.29 25.11 -23.99
C THR A 1039 48.35 26.11 -23.33
N ASN A 1040 48.23 27.32 -23.88
CA ASN A 1040 47.32 28.37 -23.39
C ASN A 1040 46.07 28.53 -24.27
N ASN A 1041 45.66 27.46 -24.95
CA ASN A 1041 44.51 27.44 -25.86
C ASN A 1041 44.57 28.49 -26.99
N ALA A 1042 45.74 29.06 -27.29
CA ALA A 1042 45.92 30.00 -28.40
C ALA A 1042 47.30 29.85 -29.07
N LEU A 1043 47.35 29.96 -30.41
CA LEU A 1043 48.56 29.93 -31.24
C LEU A 1043 48.50 31.04 -32.30
N ASN A 1044 49.56 31.84 -32.45
CA ASN A 1044 49.75 32.80 -33.55
C ASN A 1044 51.01 32.41 -34.35
N TYR A 1045 50.88 32.32 -35.68
CA TYR A 1045 51.97 31.94 -36.58
C TYR A 1045 52.05 32.92 -37.76
N SER A 1046 53.13 33.71 -37.85
CA SER A 1046 53.28 34.86 -38.76
C SER A 1046 54.46 34.72 -39.75
N ASN A 1047 54.59 35.69 -40.67
CA ASN A 1047 55.59 35.74 -41.76
C ASN A 1047 55.42 34.63 -42.81
N LEU A 1048 54.17 34.42 -43.21
CA LEU A 1048 53.77 33.39 -44.15
C LEU A 1048 53.61 33.96 -45.56
N THR A 1049 54.17 33.26 -46.55
CA THR A 1049 53.96 33.59 -47.96
C THR A 1049 52.50 33.35 -48.34
N PRO A 1050 51.92 34.12 -49.28
CA PRO A 1050 50.62 33.81 -49.86
C PRO A 1050 50.55 32.37 -50.36
N GLY A 1051 49.48 31.66 -50.02
CA GLY A 1051 49.31 30.24 -50.32
C GLY A 1051 48.29 29.54 -49.43
N ASN A 1052 48.03 28.26 -49.72
CA ASN A 1052 47.13 27.42 -48.94
C ASN A 1052 47.90 26.68 -47.84
N TYR A 1053 47.31 26.63 -46.64
CA TYR A 1053 47.87 25.98 -45.46
C TYR A 1053 46.88 24.93 -44.90
N THR A 1054 47.38 23.72 -44.69
CA THR A 1054 46.68 22.62 -44.01
C THR A 1054 47.08 22.61 -42.54
N ILE A 1055 46.10 22.45 -41.64
CA ILE A 1055 46.30 22.53 -40.19
C ILE A 1055 45.64 21.29 -39.55
N ALA A 1056 46.43 20.43 -38.89
CA ALA A 1056 45.91 19.30 -38.11
C ALA A 1056 46.13 19.56 -36.62
N ILE A 1057 45.06 19.61 -35.83
CA ILE A 1057 45.13 19.78 -34.37
C ILE A 1057 44.95 18.42 -33.70
N THR A 1058 45.89 18.04 -32.84
CA THR A 1058 45.90 16.76 -32.10
C THR A 1058 46.09 16.99 -30.60
N ILE A 1059 45.74 16.00 -29.78
CA ILE A 1059 46.09 15.95 -28.35
C ILE A 1059 47.06 14.78 -28.15
N PRO A 1060 48.30 15.00 -27.71
CA PRO A 1060 49.27 13.94 -27.50
C PRO A 1060 48.73 12.84 -26.57
N ASN A 1061 48.91 11.58 -26.97
CA ASN A 1061 48.47 10.37 -26.27
C ASN A 1061 46.95 10.12 -26.19
N GLU A 1062 46.14 10.92 -26.88
CA GLU A 1062 44.70 10.70 -27.05
C GLU A 1062 44.39 10.34 -28.52
N PHE A 1063 43.34 9.54 -28.74
CA PHE A 1063 42.82 9.30 -30.09
C PHE A 1063 41.94 10.49 -30.54
N PHE A 1064 42.57 11.65 -30.81
CA PHE A 1064 41.91 12.88 -31.25
C PHE A 1064 42.69 13.63 -32.34
N GLU A 1065 42.05 13.91 -33.48
CA GLU A 1065 42.57 14.75 -34.58
C GLU A 1065 41.43 15.56 -35.22
N GLN A 1066 41.66 16.86 -35.46
CA GLN A 1066 40.75 17.73 -36.21
C GLN A 1066 41.49 18.59 -37.23
N ASN A 1067 41.02 18.61 -38.48
CA ASN A 1067 41.73 19.21 -39.62
C ASN A 1067 41.04 20.50 -40.13
N PHE A 1068 41.82 21.52 -40.49
CA PHE A 1068 41.40 22.80 -41.05
C PHE A 1068 42.23 23.17 -42.29
N ASN A 1069 41.65 23.93 -43.21
CA ASN A 1069 42.34 24.47 -44.39
C ASN A 1069 42.12 25.98 -44.45
N VAL A 1070 43.19 26.76 -44.62
CA VAL A 1070 43.13 28.23 -44.71
C VAL A 1070 44.02 28.76 -45.83
N THR A 1071 43.68 29.92 -46.40
CA THR A 1071 44.43 30.55 -47.50
C THR A 1071 44.92 31.94 -47.11
N ILE A 1072 46.19 32.24 -47.41
CA ILE A 1072 46.81 33.57 -47.29
C ILE A 1072 46.88 34.19 -48.69
N ASN A 1073 46.29 35.37 -48.89
CA ASN A 1073 46.14 36.03 -50.21
C ASN A 1073 47.32 36.98 -50.57
N LYS A 1074 47.53 37.22 -51.88
CA LYS A 1074 48.54 38.12 -52.52
C LYS A 1074 47.99 39.55 -52.81
N ALA A 1075 48.83 40.60 -52.98
CA ALA A 1075 48.43 41.99 -53.33
C ALA A 1075 48.26 42.30 -54.87
N ALA A 1076 47.63 43.43 -55.29
CA ALA A 1076 47.16 43.74 -56.69
C ALA A 1076 48.00 44.77 -57.51
N SER A 1077 47.82 44.87 -58.86
CA SER A 1077 48.62 45.69 -59.85
C SER A 1077 47.77 46.39 -60.94
N ALA A 1078 48.22 47.53 -61.54
CA ALA A 1078 47.40 48.39 -62.43
C ALA A 1078 46.96 47.73 -63.76
N ALA A 1079 45.70 47.95 -64.15
CA ALA A 1079 45.05 47.33 -65.30
C ALA A 1079 43.99 48.24 -65.95
N GLY A 1080 43.81 48.13 -67.26
CA GLY A 1080 42.80 48.86 -68.04
C GLY A 1080 42.27 48.07 -69.24
N LYS A 1081 41.28 48.61 -69.94
CA LYS A 1081 40.70 48.07 -71.19
C LYS A 1081 40.61 49.18 -72.24
N SER A 1082 40.60 48.81 -73.51
CA SER A 1082 40.41 49.78 -74.59
C SER A 1082 39.67 49.19 -75.78
N THR A 1083 38.89 50.04 -76.46
CA THR A 1083 38.05 49.68 -77.61
C THR A 1083 38.35 50.60 -78.79
N VAL A 1084 38.64 50.01 -79.96
CA VAL A 1084 39.01 50.73 -81.19
C VAL A 1084 37.83 50.76 -82.13
N THR A 1085 37.37 51.96 -82.52
CA THR A 1085 36.33 52.13 -83.54
C THR A 1085 36.86 53.04 -84.65
N SER A 1086 37.25 52.46 -85.78
CA SER A 1086 37.89 53.17 -86.89
C SER A 1086 39.10 54.01 -86.43
N LYS A 1087 38.94 55.33 -86.29
CA LYS A 1087 40.00 56.29 -85.95
C LYS A 1087 40.00 56.76 -84.48
N ASN A 1088 39.13 56.25 -83.61
CA ASN A 1088 39.07 56.66 -82.19
C ASN A 1088 39.21 55.44 -81.25
N VAL A 1089 40.04 55.56 -80.21
CA VAL A 1089 40.29 54.54 -79.19
C VAL A 1089 39.86 55.05 -77.82
N GLN A 1090 38.84 54.42 -77.25
CA GLN A 1090 38.41 54.68 -75.87
C GLN A 1090 39.22 53.80 -74.90
N VAL A 1091 39.72 54.37 -73.81
CA VAL A 1091 40.52 53.71 -72.76
C VAL A 1091 39.85 53.86 -71.39
N GLU A 1092 39.71 52.75 -70.66
CA GLU A 1092 39.20 52.64 -69.29
C GLU A 1092 40.26 52.04 -68.36
N ILE A 1093 40.64 52.69 -67.27
CA ILE A 1093 41.53 52.18 -66.22
C ILE A 1093 40.67 51.55 -65.11
N ILE A 1094 40.86 50.26 -64.87
CA ILE A 1094 40.10 49.44 -63.91
C ILE A 1094 40.80 49.39 -62.55
N GLU A 1095 42.14 49.31 -62.55
CA GLU A 1095 42.98 49.29 -61.34
C GLU A 1095 44.21 50.19 -61.56
N GLY A 1096 44.57 50.99 -60.55
CA GLY A 1096 45.71 51.91 -60.59
C GLY A 1096 45.41 53.23 -59.88
N THR A 1097 46.42 53.82 -59.22
CA THR A 1097 46.27 55.07 -58.47
C THR A 1097 46.36 56.29 -59.40
N ALA A 1098 45.33 57.15 -59.43
CA ALA A 1098 45.31 58.41 -60.20
C ALA A 1098 46.21 59.51 -59.57
N PRO A 1099 46.67 60.56 -60.31
CA PRO A 1099 46.44 60.85 -61.73
C PRO A 1099 47.18 59.92 -62.71
N PHE A 1100 46.60 59.74 -63.90
CA PHE A 1100 47.10 58.94 -65.01
C PHE A 1100 47.69 59.81 -66.14
N THR A 1101 48.88 59.48 -66.65
CA THR A 1101 49.50 60.17 -67.81
C THR A 1101 49.37 59.34 -69.07
N VAL A 1102 48.89 59.92 -70.18
CA VAL A 1102 48.57 59.23 -71.45
C VAL A 1102 49.56 59.62 -72.56
N TYR A 1103 50.09 58.62 -73.26
CA TYR A 1103 51.05 58.74 -74.36
C TYR A 1103 50.52 58.08 -75.66
N VAL A 1104 50.85 58.65 -76.81
CA VAL A 1104 50.65 58.05 -78.15
C VAL A 1104 51.98 58.01 -78.89
N ASP A 1105 52.38 56.81 -79.31
CA ASP A 1105 53.68 56.51 -79.94
C ASP A 1105 54.86 57.17 -79.19
N GLY A 1106 54.81 57.12 -77.85
CA GLY A 1106 55.84 57.64 -76.95
C GLY A 1106 55.81 59.16 -76.69
N SER A 1107 54.89 59.91 -77.32
CA SER A 1107 54.70 61.35 -77.05
C SER A 1107 53.54 61.57 -76.10
N GLU A 1108 53.73 62.35 -75.03
CA GLU A 1108 52.68 62.66 -74.06
C GLU A 1108 51.56 63.46 -74.73
N GLN A 1109 50.32 63.04 -74.50
CA GLN A 1109 49.14 63.72 -75.02
C GLN A 1109 48.49 64.58 -73.93
N PHE A 1110 48.22 63.99 -72.75
CA PHE A 1110 47.63 64.68 -71.59
C PHE A 1110 47.69 63.81 -70.32
N GLN A 1111 47.44 64.44 -69.17
CA GLN A 1111 47.17 63.77 -67.88
C GLN A 1111 45.68 63.88 -67.52
N THR A 1112 45.15 62.85 -66.86
CA THR A 1112 43.78 62.85 -66.33
C THR A 1112 43.68 62.06 -65.02
N THR A 1113 42.75 62.45 -64.16
CA THR A 1113 42.36 61.62 -62.99
C THR A 1113 41.16 60.74 -63.30
N ASP A 1114 40.48 60.99 -64.42
CA ASP A 1114 39.37 60.17 -64.87
C ASP A 1114 39.88 58.83 -65.34
N THR A 1115 39.23 57.76 -64.89
CA THR A 1115 39.56 56.40 -65.32
C THR A 1115 39.12 56.13 -66.77
N ASN A 1116 38.28 56.97 -67.38
CA ASN A 1116 37.75 56.76 -68.74
C ASN A 1116 38.03 57.96 -69.65
N PHE A 1117 38.72 57.76 -70.78
CA PHE A 1117 39.07 58.83 -71.73
C PHE A 1117 39.29 58.32 -73.17
N ASN A 1118 39.30 59.22 -74.17
CA ASN A 1118 39.42 58.89 -75.59
C ASN A 1118 40.74 59.37 -76.20
N VAL A 1119 41.26 58.63 -77.19
CA VAL A 1119 42.50 58.88 -77.92
C VAL A 1119 42.28 58.66 -79.42
N ASN A 1120 42.43 59.70 -80.25
CA ASN A 1120 42.24 59.61 -81.71
C ASN A 1120 43.53 59.19 -82.45
N LEU A 1121 43.40 58.29 -83.44
CA LEU A 1121 44.48 57.77 -84.30
C LEU A 1121 44.11 57.87 -85.80
N GLU A 1122 44.88 58.65 -86.58
CA GLU A 1122 44.67 58.79 -88.04
C GLU A 1122 45.14 57.58 -88.86
N LYS A 1123 46.06 56.78 -88.30
CA LYS A 1123 46.62 55.50 -88.81
C LYS A 1123 46.97 54.62 -87.60
N GLY A 1124 47.17 53.31 -87.78
CA GLY A 1124 47.52 52.42 -86.66
C GLY A 1124 48.76 52.90 -85.86
N GLY A 1125 48.72 52.76 -84.52
CA GLY A 1125 49.74 53.27 -83.55
C GLY A 1125 49.61 52.62 -82.14
N LEU A 1126 50.48 53.01 -81.18
CA LEU A 1126 50.56 52.50 -79.79
C LEU A 1126 50.13 53.57 -78.76
N ILE A 1127 49.25 53.20 -77.80
CA ILE A 1127 48.78 54.05 -76.71
C ILE A 1127 49.29 53.50 -75.36
N GLU A 1128 49.78 54.35 -74.45
CA GLU A 1128 50.27 53.96 -73.10
C GLU A 1128 49.74 54.90 -72.00
N VAL A 1129 49.47 54.36 -70.80
CA VAL A 1129 48.90 55.08 -69.64
C VAL A 1129 49.65 54.71 -68.35
N ALA A 1130 50.26 55.68 -67.66
CA ALA A 1130 51.02 55.46 -66.42
C ALA A 1130 50.28 55.95 -65.16
N THR A 1131 50.40 55.23 -64.03
CA THR A 1131 49.75 55.57 -62.73
C THR A 1131 50.64 56.40 -61.80
N ALA A 1132 50.06 57.02 -60.76
CA ALA A 1132 50.77 57.87 -59.80
C ALA A 1132 51.70 57.10 -58.83
N LYS A 1133 51.48 55.79 -58.62
CA LYS A 1133 52.33 54.92 -57.80
C LYS A 1133 53.18 54.03 -58.70
N ALA A 1134 54.49 54.27 -58.70
CA ALA A 1134 55.42 53.59 -59.61
C ALA A 1134 55.39 52.04 -59.49
N CYS A 1135 55.08 51.47 -58.32
CA CYS A 1135 55.01 50.01 -58.13
C CYS A 1135 53.76 49.35 -58.71
N GLU A 1136 52.80 50.12 -59.22
CA GLU A 1136 51.54 49.60 -59.77
C GLU A 1136 51.61 49.36 -61.30
N GLY A 1137 52.60 49.92 -62.01
CA GLY A 1137 52.85 49.67 -63.46
C GLY A 1137 52.12 50.62 -64.42
N THR A 1138 52.24 50.35 -65.74
CA THR A 1138 51.60 51.10 -66.85
C THR A 1138 50.69 50.19 -67.71
N PHE A 1139 49.61 50.73 -68.26
CA PHE A 1139 48.70 50.06 -69.21
C PHE A 1139 49.06 50.45 -70.66
N SER A 1140 49.08 49.51 -71.62
CA SER A 1140 49.44 49.80 -73.03
C SER A 1140 48.62 49.01 -74.07
N LYS A 1141 48.34 49.61 -75.25
CA LYS A 1141 47.56 49.01 -76.36
C LYS A 1141 48.07 49.42 -77.76
N LYS A 1142 48.30 48.43 -78.64
CA LYS A 1142 48.67 48.61 -80.08
C LYS A 1142 47.48 48.33 -81.02
N VAL A 1143 47.34 49.09 -82.11
CA VAL A 1143 46.21 49.00 -83.09
C VAL A 1143 46.72 48.73 -84.53
N SER A 1144 46.17 47.74 -85.25
CA SER A 1144 46.67 47.21 -86.54
C SER A 1144 45.86 47.63 -87.79
N VAL A 1145 46.41 47.42 -89.00
CA VAL A 1145 45.81 47.89 -90.29
C VAL A 1145 44.62 47.03 -90.78
N LEU A 1146 44.57 45.73 -90.47
CA LEU A 1146 43.46 44.85 -90.86
C LEU A 1146 42.23 44.96 -89.94
N GLU A 1147 42.40 45.53 -88.73
CA GLU A 1147 41.30 46.02 -87.89
C GLU A 1147 40.55 47.20 -88.58
N VAL A 1148 40.93 47.51 -89.83
CA VAL A 1148 40.32 48.46 -90.75
C VAL A 1148 39.74 47.80 -92.09
N GLY A 1149 39.79 46.44 -92.34
CA GLY A 1149 38.79 45.55 -93.11
C GLY A 1149 39.02 44.72 -94.47
N GLY A 1150 39.14 43.34 -94.55
CA GLY A 1150 39.01 42.42 -95.80
C GLY A 1150 38.99 40.82 -95.64
N ILE A 1151 38.44 39.93 -96.55
CA ILE A 1151 38.07 38.43 -96.37
C ILE A 1151 38.46 37.39 -97.54
N LEU A 1152 38.56 36.03 -97.33
CA LEU A 1152 39.07 34.89 -98.21
C LEU A 1152 38.08 33.66 -98.44
N SER A 1153 37.92 33.02 -99.65
CA SER A 1153 36.88 31.95 -99.95
C SER A 1153 37.16 30.92 -101.11
N ALA A 1154 36.39 29.81 -101.34
CA ALA A 1154 36.60 28.82 -102.45
C ALA A 1154 35.32 28.24 -103.14
N TYR A 1155 35.33 28.07 -104.48
CA TYR A 1155 34.15 27.68 -105.30
C TYR A 1155 34.49 27.01 -106.67
N PRO A 1156 33.71 26.03 -107.18
CA PRO A 1156 32.63 25.32 -106.52
C PRO A 1156 33.16 24.30 -105.50
N ASN A 1157 32.45 24.19 -104.38
CA ASN A 1157 32.82 23.31 -103.27
C ASN A 1157 31.53 22.79 -102.59
N PRO A 1158 31.06 21.55 -102.85
CA PRO A 1158 31.82 20.40 -103.36
C PRO A 1158 32.14 20.43 -104.86
N THR A 1159 33.35 20.02 -105.23
CA THR A 1159 33.84 19.92 -106.61
C THR A 1159 33.79 18.47 -107.15
N SER A 1160 33.62 18.27 -108.45
CA SER A 1160 33.89 16.98 -109.12
C SER A 1160 35.37 16.79 -109.44
N GLY A 1161 36.19 17.83 -109.26
CA GLY A 1161 37.63 17.81 -109.46
C GLY A 1161 38.26 19.20 -109.52
N LYS A 1162 37.82 20.09 -110.43
CA LYS A 1162 38.35 21.47 -110.56
C LYS A 1162 37.60 22.50 -109.70
N PHE A 1163 38.30 23.41 -109.03
CA PHE A 1163 37.74 24.50 -108.20
C PHE A 1163 38.69 25.72 -108.09
N GLU A 1164 38.17 26.87 -107.63
CA GLU A 1164 38.91 28.12 -107.44
C GLU A 1164 38.93 28.59 -105.97
N VAL A 1165 39.95 29.35 -105.57
CA VAL A 1165 40.06 29.99 -104.25
C VAL A 1165 40.32 31.50 -104.41
N GLU A 1166 39.47 32.36 -103.87
CA GLU A 1166 39.63 33.82 -103.75
C GLU A 1166 40.65 34.19 -102.65
N ILE A 1167 41.63 35.02 -103.00
CA ILE A 1167 42.76 35.43 -102.16
C ILE A 1167 42.77 36.99 -102.07
N PRO A 1168 42.47 37.62 -100.92
CA PRO A 1168 42.42 39.08 -100.75
C PRO A 1168 43.82 39.69 -100.59
N THR A 1169 44.66 39.52 -101.61
CA THR A 1169 46.03 40.03 -101.65
C THR A 1169 46.32 40.61 -103.03
N SER A 1170 47.21 41.60 -103.10
CA SER A 1170 47.67 42.20 -104.36
C SER A 1170 48.79 41.38 -105.03
N LYS A 1171 49.17 40.21 -104.50
CA LYS A 1171 50.21 39.35 -105.08
C LYS A 1171 49.68 38.53 -106.26
N ASN A 1172 50.54 38.34 -107.27
CA ASN A 1172 50.19 37.68 -108.53
C ASN A 1172 50.29 36.14 -108.47
N GLU A 1173 50.88 35.58 -107.43
CA GLU A 1173 51.06 34.13 -107.25
C GLU A 1173 51.10 33.77 -105.75
N VAL A 1174 50.64 32.56 -105.39
CA VAL A 1174 50.57 32.08 -104.01
C VAL A 1174 50.84 30.58 -103.92
N LYS A 1175 51.63 30.16 -102.92
CA LYS A 1175 51.85 28.75 -102.63
C LYS A 1175 50.63 28.17 -101.93
N ILE A 1176 50.07 27.08 -102.50
CA ILE A 1176 48.97 26.32 -101.91
C ILE A 1176 49.33 24.84 -101.82
N GLU A 1177 49.12 24.28 -100.63
CA GLU A 1177 49.29 22.86 -100.33
C GLU A 1177 47.93 22.21 -100.09
N LEU A 1178 47.63 21.13 -100.79
CA LEU A 1178 46.42 20.33 -100.66
C LEU A 1178 46.72 19.05 -99.90
N TYR A 1179 45.93 18.77 -98.87
CA TYR A 1179 46.04 17.58 -98.02
C TYR A 1179 44.74 16.77 -98.10
N ASN A 1180 44.82 15.44 -98.07
CA ASN A 1180 43.63 14.57 -97.97
C ASN A 1180 43.13 14.52 -96.52
N PHE A 1181 41.98 13.88 -96.28
CA PHE A 1181 41.38 13.79 -94.94
C PHE A 1181 42.28 13.09 -93.91
N GLY A 1182 43.17 12.19 -94.33
CA GLY A 1182 44.18 11.57 -93.47
C GLY A 1182 45.36 12.47 -93.12
N GLY A 1183 45.35 13.74 -93.58
CA GLY A 1183 46.46 14.69 -93.40
C GLY A 1183 47.66 14.42 -94.31
N GLN A 1184 47.58 13.47 -95.24
CA GLN A 1184 48.66 13.24 -96.21
C GLN A 1184 48.62 14.30 -97.30
N LEU A 1185 49.78 14.87 -97.60
CA LEU A 1185 49.94 15.88 -98.65
C LEU A 1185 49.64 15.25 -100.02
N VAL A 1186 48.69 15.83 -100.73
CA VAL A 1186 48.19 15.42 -102.03
C VAL A 1186 48.87 16.19 -103.15
N SER A 1187 49.09 17.49 -102.95
CA SER A 1187 49.76 18.36 -103.91
C SER A 1187 50.34 19.58 -103.19
N THR A 1188 51.51 20.03 -103.61
CA THR A 1188 52.07 21.34 -103.24
C THR A 1188 52.50 22.06 -104.50
N LYS A 1189 51.91 23.23 -104.77
CA LYS A 1189 52.26 24.06 -105.93
C LYS A 1189 52.12 25.54 -105.62
N VAL A 1190 52.85 26.36 -106.38
CA VAL A 1190 52.59 27.80 -106.47
C VAL A 1190 51.59 28.01 -107.60
N TYR A 1191 50.50 28.71 -107.29
CA TYR A 1191 49.40 28.99 -108.21
C TYR A 1191 49.41 30.48 -108.53
N ASN A 1192 49.33 30.81 -109.82
CA ASN A 1192 49.11 32.19 -110.23
C ASN A 1192 47.69 32.62 -109.83
N ILE A 1193 47.58 33.84 -109.30
CA ILE A 1193 46.33 34.47 -108.90
C ILE A 1193 45.88 35.35 -110.07
N GLU A 1194 44.84 34.91 -110.77
CA GLU A 1194 44.21 35.67 -111.85
C GLU A 1194 42.88 36.22 -111.35
N ASN A 1195 42.68 37.55 -111.44
CA ASN A 1195 41.51 38.25 -110.91
C ASN A 1195 41.19 37.93 -109.44
N GLY A 1196 42.23 37.85 -108.60
CA GLY A 1196 42.10 37.55 -107.17
C GLY A 1196 41.81 36.07 -106.86
N LYS A 1197 41.85 35.16 -107.84
CA LYS A 1197 41.51 33.74 -107.67
C LYS A 1197 42.62 32.80 -108.16
N ALA A 1198 42.82 31.69 -107.46
CA ALA A 1198 43.72 30.60 -107.86
C ALA A 1198 42.90 29.36 -108.27
N GLN A 1199 43.16 28.77 -109.45
CA GLN A 1199 42.50 27.54 -109.94
C GLN A 1199 43.26 26.26 -109.54
N LEU A 1200 42.56 25.30 -108.95
CA LEU A 1200 43.10 24.02 -108.46
C LEU A 1200 42.30 22.82 -109.02
N ASN A 1201 42.94 21.63 -109.10
CA ASN A 1201 42.32 20.40 -109.62
C ASN A 1201 42.66 19.18 -108.76
N LEU A 1202 41.62 18.40 -108.44
CA LEU A 1202 41.66 17.13 -107.72
C LEU A 1202 41.08 15.95 -108.55
N GLU A 1203 40.79 16.10 -109.86
CA GLU A 1203 40.13 15.09 -110.72
C GLU A 1203 40.66 13.65 -110.57
N ASN A 1204 41.97 13.45 -110.40
CA ASN A 1204 42.59 12.13 -110.28
C ASN A 1204 42.68 11.58 -108.84
N GLN A 1205 42.12 12.28 -107.87
CA GLN A 1205 42.11 11.88 -106.46
C GLN A 1205 40.76 11.25 -106.06
N PRO A 1206 40.71 10.29 -105.13
CA PRO A 1206 39.45 9.69 -104.70
C PRO A 1206 38.48 10.72 -104.11
N SER A 1207 37.17 10.49 -104.23
CA SER A 1207 36.15 11.33 -103.60
C SER A 1207 36.38 11.42 -102.08
N GLY A 1208 36.29 12.63 -101.51
CA GLY A 1208 36.62 12.87 -100.11
C GLY A 1208 36.84 14.35 -99.76
N ILE A 1209 37.14 14.63 -98.50
CA ILE A 1209 37.44 15.98 -98.01
C ILE A 1209 38.94 16.25 -98.09
N TYR A 1210 39.29 17.43 -98.60
CA TYR A 1210 40.64 17.96 -98.71
C TYR A 1210 40.75 19.29 -97.96
N ALA A 1211 41.96 19.66 -97.55
CA ALA A 1211 42.26 20.99 -96.99
C ALA A 1211 43.32 21.67 -97.85
N ALA A 1212 43.06 22.93 -98.24
CA ALA A 1212 44.00 23.78 -98.95
C ALA A 1212 44.61 24.80 -97.97
N LYS A 1213 45.92 24.73 -97.77
CA LYS A 1213 46.69 25.70 -96.98
C LYS A 1213 47.30 26.76 -97.90
N ILE A 1214 46.90 28.02 -97.73
CA ILE A 1214 47.36 29.18 -98.49
C ILE A 1214 48.37 29.97 -97.64
N TYR A 1215 49.55 30.27 -98.18
CA TYR A 1215 50.61 30.95 -97.42
C TYR A 1215 50.60 32.48 -97.63
N PHE A 1216 50.24 33.25 -96.58
CA PHE A 1216 50.60 34.67 -96.41
C PHE A 1216 51.78 34.83 -95.44
N GLU A 1217 52.00 36.03 -94.85
CA GLU A 1217 52.94 36.20 -93.72
C GLU A 1217 52.59 35.24 -92.57
N THR A 1218 51.31 34.96 -92.38
CA THR A 1218 50.79 33.85 -91.56
C THR A 1218 49.92 32.93 -92.44
N PRO A 1219 50.17 31.60 -92.53
CA PRO A 1219 49.42 30.72 -93.42
C PRO A 1219 47.97 30.49 -92.96
N GLU A 1220 47.02 30.51 -93.91
CA GLU A 1220 45.58 30.32 -93.69
C GLU A 1220 45.06 29.04 -94.37
N TYR A 1221 43.95 28.46 -93.89
CA TYR A 1221 43.44 27.17 -94.39
C TYR A 1221 41.97 27.26 -94.85
N ILE A 1222 41.63 26.57 -95.94
CA ILE A 1222 40.25 26.41 -96.41
C ILE A 1222 39.93 24.95 -96.76
N LYS A 1223 38.73 24.50 -96.40
CA LYS A 1223 38.24 23.13 -96.60
C LYS A 1223 37.62 22.95 -97.99
N ILE A 1224 37.96 21.89 -98.71
CA ILE A 1224 37.46 21.52 -100.04
C ILE A 1224 36.84 20.12 -100.00
N ILE A 1225 35.71 19.89 -100.65
CA ILE A 1225 34.99 18.61 -100.67
C ILE A 1225 34.96 18.12 -102.13
N LYS A 1226 35.49 16.93 -102.42
CA LYS A 1226 35.41 16.30 -103.74
C LYS A 1226 34.34 15.20 -103.74
N LYS A 1227 33.38 15.28 -104.65
CA LYS A 1227 32.33 14.26 -104.85
C LYS A 1227 32.85 13.04 -105.60
#